data_AF-A0AAU8RM96-F1
#
_entry.id   AF-A0AAU8RM96-F1
#
_cell.length_a   1.000
_cell.length_b   1.000
_cell.length_c   1.000
_cell.angle_alpha   90.00
_cell.angle_beta   90.00
_cell.angle_gamma   90.00
#
_symmetry.space_group_name_H-M   'P 1'
#
loop_
_entity.id
_entity.type
_entity.pdbx_description
1 polymer ?
#
loop_
_entity_poly.entity_id
_entity_poly.type
_entity_poly.pdbx_seq_one_letter_code
_entity_poly.pdbx_strand_id
1 'polypeptide(L)'
;MRGGWCLSRRSVGCAGALLLLFAVGAQEHAPPVVRDTALAAGEFRRGVLAYYRGAFNDAIQLFERALSAAPRNPLILEWLGNAYYRSGIEGAALHQWGAARDLGYGGALLRNKIEVVQQRRDFAPDSADALHFSESESFHAVRRGTVLFRRPLSLCALADGTFWMSAYGSNELLRFDVNGRVIARTRGPVEGFDRPFDVIQTRSGDLLVSEFASDRICRLTKEGRFLKSFGGKGRGVGQLIGPQFLATDRYDNIYVTDFGNARVAVFAPDGAPLFHFGQKSARFFGFSAPGGIAILDELVYVADALKGAIYVFDTAGNYVRTLVAEGTLKHVESVRAWNGRLLVSLPNEVMVVDVGLASLHTIARLGNAPIRLTAAVPDANGNVLLADYKNERIEIVSRISELAGGLFVHFERVHADRFPSVTVNVSVHTREGTPVVGLDVSNFFLTEEHRPVSEMRLQGAAYLNDTCSLSILVDRSPATEQEMRLVTRVIGELAQAVGEQGTLSVVSAAQSPVLEGTFTAAQLQAQPLRLRAKSSSQWRFDLGLRLAAGTLVNADYKRAVVFLSLGELQTQDFAQYGVTDLAAYLTNNETSFYVIQLQRTVLPVELGYLVQKTRGAVYSVYAQEGLGALVAHVRSGAAGTYALSYRSRLPTDFGRAYMPVEAEVRVLSRSGRDETGYFAPLE
;
A
#
# COMPACT_ATOMS: atom_id res chain seq x y z
N MET A 1 -46.19 -54.16 53.76
CA MET A 1 -45.13 -54.78 54.60
C MET A 1 -44.05 -53.75 54.81
N ARG A 2 -43.63 -53.30 55.99
CA ARG A 2 -44.04 -53.40 57.40
C ARG A 2 -43.62 -52.02 57.98
N GLY A 3 -44.52 -51.23 58.56
CA GLY A 3 -44.80 -51.20 60.01
C GLY A 3 -43.74 -50.39 60.76
N GLY A 4 -44.01 -49.39 61.58
CA GLY A 4 -45.23 -48.77 62.06
C GLY A 4 -44.93 -47.93 63.32
N TRP A 5 -45.98 -47.31 63.85
CA TRP A 5 -46.21 -46.92 65.26
C TRP A 5 -45.50 -45.68 65.88
N CYS A 6 -46.37 -44.69 66.15
CA CYS A 6 -46.72 -44.14 67.47
C CYS A 6 -45.75 -43.30 68.33
N LEU A 7 -46.36 -42.20 68.84
CA LEU A 7 -46.25 -41.60 70.18
C LEU A 7 -45.05 -40.70 70.55
N SER A 8 -45.37 -39.41 70.59
CA SER A 8 -45.29 -38.47 71.73
C SER A 8 -43.99 -38.27 72.54
N ARG A 9 -43.72 -36.97 72.72
CA ARG A 9 -43.15 -36.23 73.87
C ARG A 9 -41.72 -35.67 73.72
N ARG A 10 -41.73 -34.34 73.77
CA ARG A 10 -40.84 -33.41 74.50
C ARG A 10 -39.37 -33.28 74.06
N SER A 11 -39.15 -32.13 73.40
CA SER A 11 -38.15 -31.09 73.68
C SER A 11 -36.70 -31.50 73.92
N VAL A 12 -35.77 -30.96 73.10
CA VAL A 12 -34.81 -29.90 73.47
C VAL A 12 -34.00 -29.53 72.20
N GLY A 13 -33.73 -28.23 72.01
CA GLY A 13 -32.46 -27.80 71.40
C GLY A 13 -32.49 -27.16 70.01
N CYS A 14 -32.58 -25.82 70.01
CA CYS A 14 -31.83 -24.86 69.18
C CYS A 14 -31.32 -25.27 67.78
N ALA A 15 -31.87 -24.61 66.74
CA ALA A 15 -31.15 -23.65 65.89
C ALA A 15 -31.99 -23.36 64.63
N GLY A 16 -32.61 -22.18 64.56
CA GLY A 16 -33.31 -21.68 63.38
C GLY A 16 -32.88 -20.25 63.13
N ALA A 17 -32.00 -20.08 62.14
CA ALA A 17 -31.29 -18.86 61.83
C ALA A 17 -32.18 -17.73 61.30
N LEU A 18 -31.79 -16.52 61.70
CA LEU A 18 -32.19 -15.23 61.16
C LEU A 18 -32.28 -15.21 59.63
N LEU A 19 -33.43 -14.82 59.09
CA LEU A 19 -33.56 -14.21 57.77
C LEU A 19 -34.07 -12.79 57.98
N LEU A 20 -33.13 -11.87 58.17
CA LEU A 20 -33.36 -10.43 58.12
C LEU A 20 -33.61 -10.04 56.65
N LEU A 21 -34.80 -9.51 56.40
CA LEU A 21 -35.11 -8.76 55.19
C LEU A 21 -34.12 -7.59 55.04
N PHE A 22 -33.27 -7.65 54.02
CA PHE A 22 -32.63 -6.46 53.47
C PHE A 22 -33.28 -6.16 52.13
N ALA A 23 -33.96 -5.02 52.07
CA ALA A 23 -34.43 -4.40 50.85
C ALA A 23 -33.20 -4.07 49.97
N VAL A 24 -33.04 -4.77 48.85
CA VAL A 24 -32.18 -4.32 47.77
C VAL A 24 -33.03 -3.40 46.91
N GLY A 25 -32.74 -2.10 46.97
CA GLY A 25 -33.34 -1.10 46.12
C GLY A 25 -33.09 -1.45 44.66
N ALA A 26 -34.16 -1.69 43.91
CA ALA A 26 -34.12 -1.57 42.47
C ALA A 26 -33.86 -0.08 42.17
N GLN A 27 -32.66 0.23 41.72
CA GLN A 27 -32.34 1.55 41.18
C GLN A 27 -33.03 1.64 39.82
N GLU A 28 -34.31 2.02 39.83
CA GLU A 28 -35.03 2.44 38.62
C GLU A 28 -34.24 3.59 38.00
N HIS A 29 -33.60 3.34 36.86
CA HIS A 29 -33.04 4.41 36.04
C HIS A 29 -34.21 5.25 35.53
N ALA A 30 -34.32 6.47 36.04
CA ALA A 30 -35.20 7.48 35.48
C ALA A 30 -34.91 7.62 33.96
N PRO A 31 -35.93 7.74 33.10
CA PRO A 31 -35.70 8.02 31.69
C PRO A 31 -34.89 9.32 31.56
N PRO A 32 -33.93 9.41 30.63
CA PRO A 32 -33.10 10.61 30.48
C PRO A 32 -34.00 11.82 30.29
N VAL A 33 -33.75 12.86 31.09
CA VAL A 33 -34.50 14.12 31.03
C VAL A 33 -34.32 14.69 29.61
N VAL A 34 -35.36 15.33 29.03
CA VAL A 34 -35.30 15.96 27.68
C VAL A 34 -34.08 16.87 27.49
N ARG A 35 -33.55 17.42 28.59
CA ARG A 35 -32.32 18.23 28.62
C ARG A 35 -31.05 17.40 28.39
N ASP A 36 -30.99 16.18 28.93
CA ASP A 36 -29.83 15.28 28.80
C ASP A 36 -29.74 14.71 27.38
N THR A 37 -30.87 14.44 26.73
CA THR A 37 -30.90 13.99 25.33
C THR A 37 -30.47 15.07 24.34
N ALA A 38 -30.90 16.32 24.56
CA ALA A 38 -30.46 17.47 23.75
C ALA A 38 -28.96 17.79 23.96
N LEU A 39 -28.47 17.69 25.19
CA LEU A 39 -27.04 17.84 25.50
C LEU A 39 -26.21 16.75 24.80
N ALA A 40 -26.62 15.49 24.92
CA ALA A 40 -25.95 14.35 24.28
C ALA A 40 -25.88 14.52 22.76
N ALA A 41 -26.99 14.92 22.11
CA ALA A 41 -27.02 15.17 20.67
C ALA A 41 -26.09 16.32 20.24
N GLY A 42 -26.03 17.40 21.02
CA GLY A 42 -25.16 18.54 20.74
C GLY A 42 -23.66 18.24 20.92
N GLU A 43 -23.29 17.46 21.93
CA GLU A 43 -21.91 16.97 22.11
C GLU A 43 -21.54 15.95 21.02
N PHE A 44 -22.43 15.00 20.70
CA PHE A 44 -22.23 14.02 19.64
C PHE A 44 -21.96 14.68 18.29
N ARG A 45 -22.79 15.66 17.89
CA ARG A 45 -22.59 16.42 16.65
C ARG A 45 -21.23 17.11 16.61
N ARG A 46 -20.83 17.77 17.70
CA ARG A 46 -19.51 18.42 17.80
C ARG A 46 -18.38 17.40 17.73
N GLY A 47 -18.55 16.22 18.33
CA GLY A 47 -17.61 15.11 18.25
C GLY A 47 -17.39 14.63 16.82
N VAL A 48 -18.47 14.43 16.05
CA VAL A 48 -18.40 14.05 14.63
C VAL A 48 -17.67 15.10 13.80
N LEU A 49 -17.96 16.39 14.02
CA LEU A 49 -17.26 17.48 13.33
C LEU A 49 -15.77 17.56 13.72
N ALA A 50 -15.43 17.34 14.99
CA ALA A 50 -14.05 17.31 15.46
C ALA A 50 -13.27 16.12 14.86
N TYR A 51 -13.90 14.94 14.81
CA TYR A 51 -13.34 13.74 14.18
C TYR A 51 -12.96 14.01 12.73
N TYR A 52 -13.89 14.54 11.93
CA TYR A 52 -13.61 14.83 10.53
C TYR A 52 -12.60 15.96 10.34
N ARG A 53 -12.38 16.85 11.31
CA ARG A 53 -11.28 17.84 11.28
C ARG A 53 -9.90 17.25 11.62
N GLY A 54 -9.82 15.96 11.95
CA GLY A 54 -8.60 15.30 12.41
C GLY A 54 -8.26 15.57 13.88
N ALA A 55 -9.15 16.22 14.64
CA ALA A 55 -8.98 16.52 16.06
C ALA A 55 -9.47 15.34 16.91
N PHE A 56 -8.81 14.17 16.78
CA PHE A 56 -9.30 12.92 17.36
C PHE A 56 -9.37 12.94 18.90
N ASN A 57 -8.41 13.59 19.57
CA ASN A 57 -8.43 13.71 21.03
C ASN A 57 -9.63 14.55 21.51
N ASP A 58 -9.94 15.64 20.80
CA ASP A 58 -11.11 16.47 21.11
C ASP A 58 -12.41 15.69 20.85
N ALA A 59 -12.46 14.93 19.75
CA ALA A 59 -13.59 14.06 19.43
C ALA A 59 -13.84 13.01 20.53
N ILE A 60 -12.78 12.36 21.04
CA ILE A 60 -12.87 11.41 22.16
C ILE A 60 -13.54 12.07 23.37
N GLN A 61 -13.05 13.24 23.80
CA GLN A 61 -13.62 13.95 24.95
C GLN A 61 -15.10 14.32 24.74
N LEU A 62 -15.47 14.74 23.54
CA LEU A 62 -16.85 15.11 23.19
C LEU A 62 -17.77 13.87 23.19
N PHE A 63 -17.32 12.73 22.67
CA PHE A 63 -18.09 11.48 22.68
C PHE A 63 -18.23 10.90 24.09
N GLU A 64 -17.21 11.00 24.93
CA GLU A 64 -17.29 10.59 26.35
C GLU A 64 -18.30 11.44 27.13
N ARG A 65 -18.32 12.77 26.90
CA ARG A 65 -19.35 13.65 27.44
C ARG A 65 -20.74 13.29 26.93
N ALA A 66 -20.87 12.96 25.65
CA ALA A 66 -22.15 12.54 25.08
C ALA A 66 -22.64 11.21 25.70
N LEU A 67 -21.75 10.24 25.93
CA LEU A 67 -22.07 8.97 26.62
C LEU A 67 -22.42 9.17 28.10
N SER A 68 -21.87 10.20 28.76
CA SER A 68 -22.26 10.50 30.14
C SER A 68 -23.73 10.90 30.26
N ALA A 69 -24.29 11.55 29.22
CA ALA A 69 -25.69 11.97 29.16
C ALA A 69 -26.62 10.94 28.50
N ALA A 70 -26.08 10.09 27.61
CA ALA A 70 -26.80 8.97 26.99
C ALA A 70 -26.00 7.66 27.11
N PRO A 71 -25.96 7.04 28.30
CA PRO A 71 -25.24 5.80 28.52
C PRO A 71 -25.78 4.69 27.60
N ARG A 72 -24.90 3.87 27.04
CA ARG A 72 -25.23 2.74 26.15
C ARG A 72 -25.83 3.14 24.79
N ASN A 73 -25.65 4.38 24.33
CA ASN A 73 -25.97 4.70 22.93
C ASN A 73 -24.94 4.02 22.00
N PRO A 74 -25.35 3.04 21.16
CA PRO A 74 -24.40 2.26 20.37
C PRO A 74 -23.73 3.05 19.25
N LEU A 75 -24.41 4.06 18.69
CA LEU A 75 -23.84 4.95 17.66
C LEU A 75 -22.69 5.78 18.26
N ILE A 76 -22.87 6.34 19.46
CA ILE A 76 -21.81 7.11 20.11
C ILE A 76 -20.63 6.21 20.47
N LEU A 77 -20.87 4.97 20.91
CA LEU A 77 -19.82 3.97 21.14
C LEU A 77 -19.03 3.64 19.87
N GLU A 78 -19.71 3.48 18.74
CA GLU A 78 -19.05 3.27 17.45
C GLU A 78 -18.12 4.44 17.10
N TRP A 79 -18.62 5.66 17.19
CA TRP A 79 -17.87 6.88 16.91
C TRP A 79 -16.69 7.11 17.86
N LEU A 80 -16.87 6.81 19.15
CA LEU A 80 -15.79 6.82 20.12
C LEU A 80 -14.72 5.78 19.74
N GLY A 81 -15.12 4.58 19.33
CA GLY A 81 -14.22 3.56 18.81
C GLY A 81 -13.45 4.01 17.57
N ASN A 82 -14.12 4.69 16.63
CA ASN A 82 -13.48 5.28 15.44
C ASN A 82 -12.43 6.33 15.83
N ALA A 83 -12.74 7.22 16.78
CA ALA A 83 -11.80 8.22 17.26
C ALA A 83 -10.57 7.59 17.96
N TYR A 84 -10.79 6.55 18.78
CA TYR A 84 -9.69 5.78 19.37
C TYR A 84 -8.83 5.09 18.31
N TYR A 85 -9.43 4.48 17.29
CA TYR A 85 -8.73 3.84 16.18
C TYR A 85 -7.81 4.83 15.44
N ARG A 86 -8.33 6.01 15.07
CA ARG A 86 -7.54 7.07 14.42
C ARG A 86 -6.49 7.68 15.34
N SER A 87 -6.62 7.55 16.67
CA SER A 87 -5.61 8.00 17.64
C SER A 87 -4.49 6.96 17.89
N GLY A 88 -4.57 5.78 17.27
CA GLY A 88 -3.61 4.68 17.44
C GLY A 88 -3.88 3.77 18.63
N ILE A 89 -4.93 4.03 19.43
CA ILE A 89 -5.27 3.26 20.64
C ILE A 89 -6.26 2.14 20.28
N GLU A 90 -5.80 1.16 19.51
CA GLU A 90 -6.66 0.13 18.91
C GLU A 90 -7.34 -0.77 19.95
N GLY A 91 -6.70 -1.01 21.10
CA GLY A 91 -7.31 -1.78 22.19
C GLY A 91 -8.59 -1.12 22.73
N ALA A 92 -8.56 0.20 22.91
CA ALA A 92 -9.74 0.98 23.31
C ALA A 92 -10.81 0.98 22.20
N ALA A 93 -10.40 1.12 20.94
CA ALA A 93 -11.30 1.06 19.80
C ALA A 93 -12.08 -0.27 19.74
N LEU A 94 -11.36 -1.40 19.83
CA LEU A 94 -11.96 -2.74 19.84
C LEU A 94 -12.92 -2.94 21.01
N HIS A 95 -12.60 -2.41 22.19
CA HIS A 95 -13.50 -2.44 23.34
C HIS A 95 -14.80 -1.68 23.08
N GLN A 96 -14.73 -0.45 22.57
CA GLN A 96 -15.93 0.35 22.29
C GLN A 96 -16.80 -0.25 21.18
N TRP A 97 -16.18 -0.74 20.10
CA TRP A 97 -16.89 -1.45 19.04
C TRP A 97 -17.51 -2.76 19.52
N GLY A 98 -16.82 -3.51 20.39
CA GLY A 98 -17.37 -4.68 21.06
C GLY A 98 -18.62 -4.35 21.87
N ALA A 99 -18.57 -3.27 22.68
CA ALA A 99 -19.72 -2.81 23.44
C ALA A 99 -20.91 -2.39 22.55
N ALA A 100 -20.66 -1.70 21.43
CA ALA A 100 -21.70 -1.35 20.47
C ALA A 100 -22.32 -2.60 19.81
N ARG A 101 -21.49 -3.56 19.41
CA ARG A 101 -21.93 -4.85 18.85
C ARG A 101 -22.78 -5.64 19.84
N ASP A 102 -22.39 -5.69 21.10
CA ASP A 102 -23.11 -6.43 22.14
C ASP A 102 -24.49 -5.80 22.45
N LEU A 103 -24.71 -4.54 22.05
CA LEU A 103 -26.02 -3.88 22.03
C LEU A 103 -26.82 -4.15 20.75
N GLY A 104 -26.33 -4.99 19.83
CA GLY A 104 -26.98 -5.38 18.58
C GLY A 104 -26.74 -4.42 17.40
N TYR A 105 -25.84 -3.45 17.53
CA TYR A 105 -25.58 -2.45 16.49
C TYR A 105 -24.51 -2.89 15.47
N GLY A 106 -24.56 -2.32 14.26
CA GLY A 106 -23.54 -2.48 13.20
C GLY A 106 -23.49 -3.84 12.48
N GLY A 107 -24.15 -4.87 13.02
CA GLY A 107 -24.37 -6.15 12.34
C GLY A 107 -23.07 -6.80 11.82
N ALA A 108 -23.07 -7.22 10.56
CA ALA A 108 -21.91 -7.87 9.93
C ALA A 108 -20.74 -6.91 9.65
N LEU A 109 -21.03 -5.63 9.39
CA LEU A 109 -20.00 -4.63 9.05
C LEU A 109 -19.09 -4.37 10.24
N LEU A 110 -19.68 -4.09 11.42
CA LEU A 110 -18.92 -3.84 12.63
C LEU A 110 -18.14 -5.09 13.09
N ARG A 111 -18.70 -6.29 12.91
CA ARG A 111 -17.97 -7.55 13.19
C ARG A 111 -16.74 -7.70 12.31
N ASN A 112 -16.90 -7.50 11.00
CA ASN A 112 -15.78 -7.59 10.06
C ASN A 112 -14.70 -6.54 10.39
N LYS A 113 -15.10 -5.32 10.75
CA LYS A 113 -14.18 -4.26 11.20
C LYS A 113 -13.36 -4.68 12.42
N ILE A 114 -14.01 -5.24 13.45
CA ILE A 114 -13.35 -5.76 14.65
C ILE A 114 -12.35 -6.87 14.29
N GLU A 115 -12.77 -7.84 13.48
CA GLU A 115 -11.94 -8.98 13.06
C GLU A 115 -10.70 -8.53 12.27
N VAL A 116 -10.84 -7.62 11.31
CA VAL A 116 -9.72 -7.11 10.52
C VAL A 116 -8.70 -6.40 11.41
N VAL A 117 -9.16 -5.53 12.31
CA VAL A 117 -8.25 -4.79 13.21
C VAL A 117 -7.55 -5.74 14.19
N GLN A 118 -8.24 -6.76 14.70
CA GLN A 118 -7.62 -7.81 15.52
C GLN A 118 -6.55 -8.58 14.75
N GLN A 119 -6.88 -9.09 13.55
CA GLN A 119 -5.94 -9.84 12.71
C GLN A 119 -4.68 -9.03 12.36
N ARG A 120 -4.81 -7.73 12.07
CA ARG A 120 -3.67 -6.86 11.74
C ARG A 120 -2.70 -6.62 12.89
N ARG A 121 -3.18 -6.72 14.14
CA ARG A 121 -2.37 -6.61 15.35
C ARG A 121 -1.54 -7.87 15.60
N ASP A 122 -2.08 -9.03 15.25
CA ASP A 122 -1.47 -10.34 15.53
C ASP A 122 -0.55 -10.85 14.40
N PHE A 123 -0.56 -10.21 13.21
CA PHE A 123 0.12 -10.74 12.01
C PHE A 123 1.64 -10.49 11.97
N ALA A 124 2.41 -11.56 11.77
CA ALA A 124 3.83 -11.55 11.39
C ALA A 124 3.98 -11.84 9.88
N PRO A 125 4.65 -10.99 9.06
CA PRO A 125 4.52 -11.06 7.59
C PRO A 125 5.23 -12.17 6.81
N ASP A 126 6.04 -13.04 7.43
CA ASP A 126 7.10 -13.76 6.69
C ASP A 126 7.04 -15.30 6.72
N SER A 127 5.86 -15.92 6.52
CA SER A 127 5.83 -17.38 6.26
C SER A 127 5.83 -17.69 4.76
N ALA A 128 6.61 -18.71 4.34
CA ALA A 128 6.62 -19.18 2.95
C ALA A 128 5.25 -19.71 2.49
N ASP A 129 4.42 -20.20 3.42
CA ASP A 129 3.03 -20.61 3.18
C ASP A 129 2.12 -19.44 2.76
N ALA A 130 2.54 -18.19 3.00
CA ALA A 130 1.76 -16.98 2.67
C ALA A 130 1.81 -16.60 1.17
N LEU A 131 2.59 -17.31 0.34
CA LEU A 131 2.79 -17.01 -1.08
C LEU A 131 2.03 -17.96 -2.02
N HIS A 132 0.98 -18.63 -1.54
CA HIS A 132 0.12 -19.43 -2.41
C HIS A 132 -0.96 -18.57 -3.08
N PHE A 133 -0.99 -18.60 -4.41
CA PHE A 133 -1.92 -17.87 -5.25
C PHE A 133 -2.87 -18.84 -5.97
N SER A 134 -4.13 -18.45 -6.11
CA SER A 134 -5.10 -19.16 -6.95
C SER A 134 -5.67 -18.24 -8.03
N GLU A 135 -6.19 -18.86 -9.08
CA GLU A 135 -6.95 -18.19 -10.14
C GLU A 135 -8.08 -17.35 -9.53
N SER A 136 -8.18 -16.10 -9.94
CA SER A 136 -9.14 -15.13 -9.39
C SER A 136 -10.08 -14.58 -10.45
N GLU A 137 -9.54 -14.13 -11.59
CA GLU A 137 -10.27 -13.51 -12.70
C GLU A 137 -9.47 -13.68 -13.98
N SER A 138 -10.13 -13.60 -15.15
CA SER A 138 -9.45 -13.68 -16.44
C SER A 138 -10.00 -12.64 -17.44
N PHE A 139 -9.08 -12.00 -18.18
CA PHE A 139 -9.43 -11.07 -19.24
C PHE A 139 -9.21 -11.73 -20.60
N HIS A 140 -10.31 -12.03 -21.28
CA HIS A 140 -10.29 -12.70 -22.57
C HIS A 140 -10.02 -11.74 -23.73
N ALA A 141 -9.30 -12.23 -24.74
CA ALA A 141 -9.08 -11.53 -26.00
C ALA A 141 -10.37 -11.17 -26.75
N VAL A 142 -11.47 -11.89 -26.55
CA VAL A 142 -12.75 -11.63 -27.22
C VAL A 142 -13.79 -11.19 -26.20
N ARG A 143 -14.37 -10.00 -26.40
CA ARG A 143 -15.44 -9.47 -25.55
C ARG A 143 -16.64 -9.09 -26.41
N ARG A 144 -17.80 -9.69 -26.13
CA ARG A 144 -19.07 -9.46 -26.86
C ARG A 144 -18.90 -9.57 -28.39
N GLY A 145 -18.15 -10.58 -28.84
CA GLY A 145 -17.89 -10.84 -30.27
C GLY A 145 -16.80 -9.96 -30.91
N THR A 146 -16.25 -8.98 -30.19
CA THR A 146 -15.14 -8.14 -30.69
C THR A 146 -13.81 -8.69 -30.21
N VAL A 147 -12.85 -8.87 -31.13
CA VAL A 147 -11.46 -9.23 -30.81
C VAL A 147 -10.72 -7.98 -30.33
N LEU A 148 -10.27 -7.99 -29.07
CA LEU A 148 -9.53 -6.91 -28.43
C LEU A 148 -8.03 -7.01 -28.72
N PHE A 149 -7.46 -8.21 -28.64
CA PHE A 149 -6.02 -8.48 -28.86
C PHE A 149 -5.82 -9.93 -29.32
N ARG A 150 -4.60 -10.27 -29.76
CA ARG A 150 -4.21 -11.65 -30.10
C ARG A 150 -2.85 -11.97 -29.51
N ARG A 151 -2.70 -13.18 -28.97
CA ARG A 151 -1.43 -13.71 -28.42
C ARG A 151 -0.73 -12.73 -27.45
N PRO A 152 -1.28 -12.53 -26.23
CA PRO A 152 -0.61 -11.75 -25.20
C PRO A 152 0.73 -12.42 -24.85
N LEU A 153 1.81 -11.65 -24.75
CA LEU A 153 3.15 -12.21 -24.54
C LEU A 153 3.85 -11.67 -23.28
N SER A 154 3.89 -10.36 -23.11
CA SER A 154 4.51 -9.72 -21.95
C SER A 154 3.61 -8.66 -21.34
N LEU A 155 3.86 -8.37 -20.06
CA LEU A 155 3.10 -7.46 -19.23
C LEU A 155 4.07 -6.49 -18.54
N CYS A 156 3.60 -5.28 -18.29
CA CYS A 156 4.29 -4.27 -17.50
C CYS A 156 3.27 -3.57 -16.60
N ALA A 157 3.20 -4.00 -15.34
CA ALA A 157 2.35 -3.37 -14.34
C ALA A 157 2.90 -2.00 -13.94
N LEU A 158 2.01 -1.06 -13.68
CA LEU A 158 2.32 0.32 -13.29
C LEU A 158 1.83 0.57 -11.86
N ALA A 159 2.47 1.52 -11.18
CA ALA A 159 2.14 1.89 -9.80
C ALA A 159 0.73 2.46 -9.62
N ASP A 160 0.06 2.89 -10.71
CA ASP A 160 -1.31 3.39 -10.70
C ASP A 160 -2.38 2.29 -10.81
N GLY A 161 -1.97 1.01 -10.80
CA GLY A 161 -2.85 -0.15 -10.93
C GLY A 161 -3.17 -0.55 -12.37
N THR A 162 -2.81 0.29 -13.36
CA THR A 162 -2.93 -0.10 -14.77
C THR A 162 -1.75 -0.96 -15.19
N PHE A 163 -1.85 -1.61 -16.34
CA PHE A 163 -0.72 -2.35 -16.91
C PHE A 163 -0.72 -2.29 -18.44
N TRP A 164 0.48 -2.29 -19.02
CA TRP A 164 0.67 -2.48 -20.44
C TRP A 164 0.85 -3.95 -20.77
N MET A 165 0.34 -4.36 -21.92
CA MET A 165 0.50 -5.69 -22.46
C MET A 165 1.04 -5.61 -23.89
N SER A 166 2.04 -6.44 -24.18
CA SER A 166 2.50 -6.70 -25.53
C SER A 166 1.64 -7.77 -26.21
N ALA A 167 0.96 -7.40 -27.29
CA ALA A 167 0.14 -8.30 -28.10
C ALA A 167 0.91 -8.73 -29.35
N TYR A 168 1.63 -9.85 -29.25
CA TYR A 168 2.49 -10.40 -30.30
C TYR A 168 1.75 -10.75 -31.59
N GLY A 169 0.45 -11.08 -31.48
CA GLY A 169 -0.38 -11.47 -32.61
C GLY A 169 -1.01 -10.29 -33.35
N SER A 170 -1.33 -9.20 -32.64
CA SER A 170 -1.96 -8.00 -33.22
C SER A 170 -0.98 -6.85 -33.44
N ASN A 171 0.31 -7.03 -33.14
CA ASN A 171 1.39 -6.05 -33.34
C ASN A 171 1.08 -4.68 -32.72
N GLU A 172 0.59 -4.68 -31.48
CA GLU A 172 0.29 -3.46 -30.73
C GLU A 172 0.56 -3.67 -29.24
N LEU A 173 0.68 -2.55 -28.51
CA LEU A 173 0.57 -2.55 -27.05
C LEU A 173 -0.83 -2.09 -26.65
N LEU A 174 -1.39 -2.72 -25.62
CA LEU A 174 -2.66 -2.33 -25.02
C LEU A 174 -2.46 -2.01 -23.54
N ARG A 175 -3.04 -0.91 -23.06
CA ARG A 175 -3.09 -0.55 -21.66
C ARG A 175 -4.44 -0.93 -21.08
N PHE A 176 -4.43 -1.67 -19.98
CA PHE A 176 -5.62 -2.11 -19.27
C PHE A 176 -5.76 -1.38 -17.93
N ASP A 177 -7.01 -1.09 -17.55
CA ASP A 177 -7.35 -0.75 -16.17
C ASP A 177 -7.50 -2.01 -15.30
N VAL A 178 -7.68 -1.81 -13.99
CA VAL A 178 -7.89 -2.88 -13.00
C VAL A 178 -9.17 -3.70 -13.24
N ASN A 179 -10.08 -3.21 -14.08
CA ASN A 179 -11.34 -3.86 -14.44
C ASN A 179 -11.25 -4.61 -15.79
N GLY A 180 -10.05 -4.72 -16.37
CA GLY A 180 -9.81 -5.40 -17.64
C GLY A 180 -10.34 -4.66 -18.87
N ARG A 181 -10.60 -3.36 -18.77
CA ARG A 181 -10.95 -2.53 -19.94
C ARG A 181 -9.68 -1.98 -20.58
N VAL A 182 -9.64 -2.01 -21.91
CA VAL A 182 -8.58 -1.36 -22.67
C VAL A 182 -8.81 0.16 -22.65
N ILE A 183 -7.90 0.90 -22.04
CA ILE A 183 -7.97 2.37 -21.90
C ILE A 183 -7.02 3.11 -22.85
N ALA A 184 -6.00 2.43 -23.38
CA ALA A 184 -5.12 2.98 -24.42
C ALA A 184 -4.58 1.87 -25.32
N ARG A 185 -4.18 2.25 -26.54
CA ARG A 185 -3.50 1.39 -27.49
C ARG A 185 -2.44 2.17 -28.25
N THR A 186 -1.33 1.52 -28.60
CA THR A 186 -0.29 2.11 -29.44
C THR A 186 0.30 1.07 -30.37
N ARG A 187 0.60 1.49 -31.60
CA ARG A 187 1.29 0.68 -32.60
C ARG A 187 2.77 1.04 -32.71
N GLY A 188 3.27 1.90 -31.83
CA GLY A 188 4.67 2.29 -31.79
C GLY A 188 5.05 3.31 -32.88
N PRO A 189 6.18 3.14 -33.58
CA PRO A 189 6.64 4.06 -34.62
C PRO A 189 5.70 4.11 -35.84
N VAL A 190 5.97 5.02 -36.77
CA VAL A 190 5.15 5.23 -37.98
C VAL A 190 4.98 3.95 -38.81
N GLU A 191 6.04 3.14 -38.89
CA GLU A 191 6.00 1.85 -39.60
C GLU A 191 5.27 0.73 -38.84
N GLY A 192 4.87 0.99 -37.59
CA GLY A 192 4.27 0.02 -36.70
C GLY A 192 5.30 -0.86 -35.99
N PHE A 193 4.82 -1.62 -35.01
CA PHE A 193 5.59 -2.71 -34.43
C PHE A 193 5.64 -3.93 -35.36
N ASP A 194 6.75 -4.65 -35.34
CA ASP A 194 6.81 -6.00 -35.89
C ASP A 194 7.21 -7.01 -34.82
N ARG A 195 6.21 -7.80 -34.37
CA ARG A 195 6.35 -8.78 -33.28
C ARG A 195 6.88 -8.13 -31.98
N PRO A 196 6.15 -7.18 -31.38
CA PRO A 196 6.54 -6.66 -30.07
C PRO A 196 6.60 -7.82 -29.08
N PHE A 197 7.70 -7.92 -28.34
CA PHE A 197 7.99 -9.07 -27.49
C PHE A 197 7.82 -8.68 -26.02
N ASP A 198 8.86 -8.08 -25.43
CA ASP A 198 8.84 -7.65 -24.05
C ASP A 198 8.47 -6.16 -23.91
N VAL A 199 7.86 -5.81 -22.79
CA VAL A 199 7.60 -4.43 -22.39
C VAL A 199 7.99 -4.24 -20.92
N ILE A 200 8.81 -3.24 -20.63
CA ILE A 200 9.19 -2.85 -19.26
C ILE A 200 9.12 -1.33 -19.10
N GLN A 201 9.00 -0.86 -17.85
CA GLN A 201 9.13 0.55 -17.51
C GLN A 201 10.53 0.82 -16.93
N THR A 202 11.17 1.88 -17.41
CA THR A 202 12.42 2.44 -16.87
C THR A 202 12.17 3.20 -15.58
N ARG A 203 13.22 3.51 -14.80
CA ARG A 203 13.08 4.34 -13.60
C ARG A 203 12.64 5.77 -13.93
N SER A 204 13.00 6.27 -15.12
CA SER A 204 12.51 7.55 -15.63
C SER A 204 11.01 7.54 -16.03
N GLY A 205 10.35 6.38 -16.02
CA GLY A 205 8.94 6.20 -16.34
C GLY A 205 8.61 5.89 -17.80
N ASP A 206 9.60 5.93 -18.69
CA ASP A 206 9.43 5.57 -20.10
C ASP A 206 9.30 4.05 -20.28
N LEU A 207 8.59 3.63 -21.32
CA LEU A 207 8.44 2.22 -21.69
C LEU A 207 9.52 1.83 -22.69
N LEU A 208 10.11 0.66 -22.49
CA LEU A 208 10.98 0.00 -23.46
C LEU A 208 10.28 -1.23 -24.01
N VAL A 209 10.36 -1.42 -25.33
CA VAL A 209 9.73 -2.52 -26.05
C VAL A 209 10.75 -3.16 -26.96
N SER A 210 10.97 -4.47 -26.82
CA SER A 210 11.78 -5.23 -27.77
C SER A 210 10.90 -5.67 -28.95
N GLU A 211 11.43 -5.57 -30.17
CA GLU A 211 10.74 -6.04 -31.37
C GLU A 211 11.51 -7.20 -31.96
N PHE A 212 10.94 -8.40 -31.83
CA PHE A 212 11.59 -9.64 -32.18
C PHE A 212 11.90 -9.72 -33.68
N ALA A 213 11.00 -9.27 -34.55
CA ALA A 213 11.18 -9.39 -35.99
C ALA A 213 11.90 -8.18 -36.62
N SER A 214 11.80 -7.00 -36.00
CA SER A 214 12.51 -5.79 -36.47
C SER A 214 13.93 -5.65 -35.92
N ASP A 215 14.41 -6.59 -35.09
CA ASP A 215 15.77 -6.60 -34.52
C ASP A 215 16.16 -5.29 -33.82
N ARG A 216 15.21 -4.68 -33.10
CA ARG A 216 15.37 -3.35 -32.47
C ARG A 216 14.64 -3.23 -31.15
N ILE A 217 14.88 -2.12 -30.47
CA ILE A 217 14.21 -1.71 -29.24
C ILE A 217 13.57 -0.35 -29.47
N CYS A 218 12.32 -0.21 -29.08
CA CYS A 218 11.58 1.05 -29.08
C CYS A 218 11.50 1.62 -27.67
N ARG A 219 11.67 2.93 -27.56
CA ARG A 219 11.39 3.71 -26.35
C ARG A 219 10.13 4.55 -26.57
N LEU A 220 9.24 4.55 -25.60
CA LEU A 220 7.97 5.27 -25.62
C LEU A 220 7.78 6.03 -24.31
N THR A 221 6.96 7.09 -24.31
CA THR A 221 6.51 7.71 -23.05
C THR A 221 5.65 6.74 -22.25
N LYS A 222 5.41 7.04 -20.96
CA LYS A 222 4.48 6.28 -20.11
C LYS A 222 3.06 6.16 -20.70
N GLU A 223 2.64 7.12 -21.54
CA GLU A 223 1.35 7.10 -22.26
C GLU A 223 1.39 6.30 -23.57
N GLY A 224 2.53 5.71 -23.94
CA GLY A 224 2.68 4.90 -25.15
C GLY A 224 2.92 5.71 -26.43
N ARG A 225 3.37 6.98 -26.33
CA ARG A 225 3.83 7.75 -27.50
C ARG A 225 5.26 7.35 -27.86
N PHE A 226 5.52 7.05 -29.13
CA PHE A 226 6.86 6.71 -29.59
C PHE A 226 7.84 7.88 -29.42
N LEU A 227 9.04 7.59 -28.91
CA LEU A 227 10.12 8.57 -28.75
C LEU A 227 11.26 8.31 -29.75
N LYS A 228 11.82 7.10 -29.71
CA LYS A 228 12.91 6.68 -30.60
C LYS A 228 13.04 5.16 -30.63
N SER A 229 13.79 4.66 -31.60
CA SER A 229 14.24 3.27 -31.64
C SER A 229 15.75 3.21 -31.80
N PHE A 230 16.34 2.12 -31.35
CA PHE A 230 17.77 1.85 -31.45
C PHE A 230 18.01 0.34 -31.52
N GLY A 231 19.25 -0.06 -31.82
CA GLY A 231 19.57 -1.40 -32.26
C GLY A 231 19.64 -1.49 -33.78
N GLY A 232 19.48 -2.70 -34.30
CA GLY A 232 19.50 -2.98 -35.73
C GLY A 232 20.04 -4.37 -36.01
N LYS A 233 19.58 -4.98 -37.10
CA LYS A 233 19.95 -6.35 -37.44
C LYS A 233 21.46 -6.55 -37.56
N GLY A 234 21.99 -7.56 -36.87
CA GLY A 234 23.38 -8.01 -37.05
C GLY A 234 24.01 -8.62 -35.80
N ARG A 235 25.34 -8.74 -35.81
CA ARG A 235 26.14 -9.44 -34.78
C ARG A 235 27.14 -8.55 -34.05
N GLY A 236 27.35 -7.33 -34.54
CA GLY A 236 28.25 -6.34 -33.93
C GLY A 236 27.73 -5.78 -32.61
N VAL A 237 28.51 -4.88 -32.00
CA VAL A 237 28.08 -4.09 -30.83
C VAL A 237 26.93 -3.18 -31.25
N GLY A 238 25.84 -3.20 -30.46
CA GLY A 238 24.62 -2.46 -30.76
C GLY A 238 23.72 -3.09 -31.82
N GLN A 239 24.10 -4.21 -32.42
CA GLN A 239 23.25 -4.97 -33.32
C GLN A 239 22.58 -6.14 -32.60
N LEU A 240 21.38 -6.52 -33.04
CA LEU A 240 20.53 -7.53 -32.43
C LEU A 240 20.04 -8.53 -33.49
N ILE A 241 19.69 -9.74 -33.06
CA ILE A 241 18.93 -10.72 -33.83
C ILE A 241 17.89 -11.36 -32.89
N GLY A 242 16.62 -11.05 -33.11
CA GLY A 242 15.52 -11.58 -32.29
C GLY A 242 15.60 -11.19 -30.82
N PRO A 243 15.71 -9.89 -30.46
CA PRO A 243 15.72 -9.48 -29.05
C PRO A 243 14.43 -9.91 -28.36
N GLN A 244 14.54 -10.46 -27.15
CA GLN A 244 13.41 -10.97 -26.39
C GLN A 244 13.16 -10.14 -25.13
N PHE A 245 13.80 -10.44 -24.01
CA PHE A 245 13.48 -9.82 -22.72
C PHE A 245 14.42 -8.66 -22.39
N LEU A 246 13.88 -7.72 -21.61
CA LEU A 246 14.55 -6.50 -21.22
C LEU A 246 14.67 -6.42 -19.69
N ALA A 247 15.76 -5.84 -19.21
CA ALA A 247 15.95 -5.40 -17.82
C ALA A 247 16.72 -4.08 -17.79
N THR A 248 16.59 -3.33 -16.70
CA THR A 248 17.36 -2.10 -16.47
C THR A 248 18.08 -2.15 -15.13
N ASP A 249 19.28 -1.56 -15.08
CA ASP A 249 19.99 -1.34 -13.81
C ASP A 249 19.57 -0.02 -13.15
N ARG A 250 20.15 0.32 -12.00
CA ARG A 250 19.85 1.57 -11.28
C ARG A 250 20.21 2.84 -12.06
N TYR A 251 21.06 2.74 -13.07
CA TYR A 251 21.48 3.84 -13.93
C TYR A 251 20.64 3.91 -15.22
N ASP A 252 19.57 3.10 -15.33
CA ASP A 252 18.75 2.91 -16.53
C ASP A 252 19.54 2.36 -17.75
N ASN A 253 20.70 1.71 -17.54
CA ASN A 253 21.34 0.93 -18.61
C ASN A 253 20.44 -0.25 -18.98
N ILE A 254 20.34 -0.54 -20.26
CA ILE A 254 19.34 -1.45 -20.83
C ILE A 254 20.02 -2.76 -21.20
N TYR A 255 19.61 -3.86 -20.57
CA TYR A 255 20.09 -5.21 -20.81
C TYR A 255 19.05 -5.98 -21.61
N VAL A 256 19.50 -6.67 -22.65
CA VAL A 256 18.62 -7.27 -23.66
C VAL A 256 19.08 -8.70 -23.90
N THR A 257 18.19 -9.67 -23.77
CA THR A 257 18.48 -11.02 -24.24
C THR A 257 18.36 -11.09 -25.75
N ASP A 258 19.52 -11.14 -26.41
CA ASP A 258 19.69 -11.17 -27.85
C ASP A 258 19.70 -12.62 -28.31
N PHE A 259 18.50 -13.21 -28.38
CA PHE A 259 18.28 -14.65 -28.52
C PHE A 259 19.04 -15.26 -29.71
N GLY A 260 18.96 -14.62 -30.88
CA GLY A 260 19.59 -15.13 -32.11
C GLY A 260 21.11 -15.08 -32.09
N ASN A 261 21.71 -14.25 -31.24
CA ASN A 261 23.15 -14.17 -31.03
C ASN A 261 23.63 -14.91 -29.77
N ALA A 262 22.72 -15.55 -29.02
CA ALA A 262 23.00 -16.28 -27.79
C ALA A 262 23.84 -15.46 -26.78
N ARG A 263 23.45 -14.20 -26.57
CA ARG A 263 24.17 -13.26 -25.71
C ARG A 263 23.22 -12.31 -25.00
N VAL A 264 23.77 -11.50 -24.09
CA VAL A 264 23.10 -10.31 -23.56
C VAL A 264 23.78 -9.08 -24.15
N ALA A 265 23.01 -8.20 -24.78
CA ALA A 265 23.47 -6.90 -25.27
C ALA A 265 23.13 -5.80 -24.25
N VAL A 266 24.02 -4.83 -24.08
CA VAL A 266 23.88 -3.74 -23.12
C VAL A 266 23.96 -2.40 -23.83
N PHE A 267 23.00 -1.52 -23.54
CA PHE A 267 22.92 -0.16 -24.06
C PHE A 267 22.88 0.83 -22.90
N ALA A 268 23.37 2.04 -23.14
CA ALA A 268 23.21 3.15 -22.22
C ALA A 268 21.74 3.64 -22.22
N PRO A 269 21.34 4.49 -21.27
CA PRO A 269 19.95 4.95 -21.16
C PRO A 269 19.46 5.67 -22.43
N ASP A 270 20.36 6.33 -23.15
CA ASP A 270 20.05 6.99 -24.42
C ASP A 270 19.98 6.04 -25.63
N GLY A 271 20.19 4.74 -25.43
CA GLY A 271 20.21 3.73 -26.50
C GLY A 271 21.57 3.61 -27.22
N ALA A 272 22.62 4.32 -26.77
CA ALA A 272 23.96 4.11 -27.28
C ALA A 272 24.45 2.70 -26.89
N PRO A 273 25.06 1.93 -27.81
CA PRO A 273 25.50 0.59 -27.48
C PRO A 273 26.78 0.61 -26.64
N LEU A 274 26.82 -0.20 -25.59
CA LEU A 274 27.95 -0.27 -24.65
C LEU A 274 28.80 -1.51 -24.92
N PHE A 275 28.25 -2.69 -24.66
CA PHE A 275 28.95 -3.98 -24.82
C PHE A 275 27.95 -5.14 -24.90
N HIS A 276 28.46 -6.37 -24.98
CA HIS A 276 27.67 -7.59 -24.85
C HIS A 276 28.48 -8.67 -24.13
N PHE A 277 27.79 -9.62 -23.49
CA PHE A 277 28.42 -10.73 -22.77
C PHE A 277 27.60 -12.02 -22.91
N GLY A 278 28.10 -13.11 -22.31
CA GLY A 278 27.43 -14.41 -22.36
C GLY A 278 27.94 -15.37 -23.43
N GLN A 279 29.04 -15.02 -24.10
CA GLN A 279 29.78 -15.93 -24.96
C GLN A 279 30.62 -16.91 -24.13
N LYS A 280 31.07 -18.00 -24.76
CA LYS A 280 31.96 -18.97 -24.12
C LYS A 280 33.26 -18.28 -23.67
N SER A 281 33.61 -18.49 -22.41
CA SER A 281 34.82 -18.00 -21.76
C SER A 281 35.43 -19.09 -20.88
N ALA A 282 36.54 -18.79 -20.19
CA ALA A 282 37.16 -19.74 -19.26
C ALA A 282 36.26 -20.13 -18.08
N ARG A 283 35.31 -19.26 -17.68
CA ARG A 283 34.45 -19.46 -16.50
C ARG A 283 32.97 -19.69 -16.84
N PHE A 284 32.57 -19.46 -18.09
CA PHE A 284 31.19 -19.59 -18.54
C PHE A 284 31.11 -20.29 -19.90
N PHE A 285 30.24 -21.30 -20.02
CA PHE A 285 30.16 -22.14 -21.23
C PHE A 285 29.37 -21.51 -22.38
N GLY A 286 28.87 -20.30 -22.21
CA GLY A 286 28.03 -19.61 -23.17
C GLY A 286 26.55 -19.96 -23.02
N PHE A 287 25.68 -19.05 -23.44
CA PHE A 287 24.25 -19.32 -23.54
C PHE A 287 23.93 -20.20 -24.75
N SER A 288 22.87 -20.99 -24.63
CA SER A 288 22.21 -21.69 -25.76
C SER A 288 20.97 -20.93 -26.21
N ALA A 289 20.16 -20.46 -25.26
CA ALA A 289 18.94 -19.70 -25.52
C ALA A 289 18.67 -18.76 -24.34
N PRO A 290 19.33 -17.58 -24.28
CA PRO A 290 19.08 -16.63 -23.21
C PRO A 290 17.62 -16.14 -23.33
N GLY A 291 16.84 -16.37 -22.28
CA GLY A 291 15.41 -16.07 -22.19
C GLY A 291 15.15 -14.91 -21.23
N GLY A 292 14.39 -15.16 -20.17
CA GLY A 292 14.10 -14.17 -19.13
C GLY A 292 15.36 -13.57 -18.48
N ILE A 293 15.33 -12.27 -18.24
CA ILE A 293 16.40 -11.50 -17.60
C ILE A 293 15.81 -10.58 -16.52
N ALA A 294 16.48 -10.53 -15.37
CA ALA A 294 16.15 -9.61 -14.29
C ALA A 294 17.43 -9.04 -13.67
N ILE A 295 17.36 -7.82 -13.15
CA ILE A 295 18.42 -7.22 -12.35
C ILE A 295 17.90 -7.04 -10.94
N LEU A 296 18.67 -7.52 -9.98
CA LEU A 296 18.36 -7.45 -8.56
C LEU A 296 19.68 -7.27 -7.78
N ASP A 297 19.72 -6.32 -6.84
CA ASP A 297 20.88 -6.02 -6.01
C ASP A 297 22.21 -5.89 -6.81
N GLU A 298 22.18 -5.13 -7.92
CA GLU A 298 23.32 -4.90 -8.82
C GLU A 298 23.88 -6.16 -9.50
N LEU A 299 23.11 -7.26 -9.51
CA LEU A 299 23.44 -8.48 -10.22
C LEU A 299 22.44 -8.74 -11.34
N VAL A 300 22.94 -9.29 -12.45
CA VAL A 300 22.15 -9.64 -13.63
C VAL A 300 21.89 -11.15 -13.63
N TYR A 301 20.61 -11.52 -13.58
CA TYR A 301 20.14 -12.89 -13.58
C TYR A 301 19.57 -13.21 -14.95
N VAL A 302 20.21 -14.14 -15.65
CA VAL A 302 19.83 -14.52 -17.02
C VAL A 302 19.48 -15.99 -17.02
N ALA A 303 18.24 -16.29 -17.38
CA ALA A 303 17.79 -17.66 -17.54
C ALA A 303 18.09 -18.16 -18.94
N ASP A 304 18.50 -19.42 -19.03
CA ASP A 304 18.70 -20.11 -20.32
C ASP A 304 17.57 -21.10 -20.52
N ALA A 305 16.69 -20.81 -21.47
CA ALA A 305 15.45 -21.55 -21.68
C ALA A 305 15.69 -22.99 -22.15
N LEU A 306 16.76 -23.23 -22.92
CA LEU A 306 17.11 -24.57 -23.39
C LEU A 306 17.86 -25.37 -22.33
N LYS A 307 18.77 -24.72 -21.59
CA LYS A 307 19.54 -25.40 -20.54
C LYS A 307 18.76 -25.56 -19.23
N GLY A 308 17.69 -24.81 -19.02
CA GLY A 308 16.91 -24.89 -17.78
C GLY A 308 17.66 -24.37 -16.55
N ALA A 309 18.53 -23.36 -16.75
CA ALA A 309 19.41 -22.80 -15.73
C ALA A 309 19.16 -21.30 -15.54
N ILE A 310 19.61 -20.76 -14.40
CA ILE A 310 19.72 -19.31 -14.18
C ILE A 310 21.16 -19.00 -13.79
N TYR A 311 21.78 -18.13 -14.57
CA TYR A 311 23.16 -17.66 -14.38
C TYR A 311 23.19 -16.25 -13.83
N VAL A 312 24.20 -15.95 -13.03
CA VAL A 312 24.39 -14.65 -12.39
C VAL A 312 25.64 -13.98 -12.92
N PHE A 313 25.51 -12.72 -13.29
CA PHE A 313 26.58 -11.85 -13.74
C PHE A 313 26.59 -10.57 -12.91
N ASP A 314 27.72 -9.85 -12.90
CA ASP A 314 27.73 -8.46 -12.47
C ASP A 314 27.22 -7.54 -13.58
N THR A 315 27.00 -6.25 -13.28
CA THR A 315 26.58 -5.25 -14.26
C THR A 315 27.60 -5.01 -15.37
N ALA A 316 28.87 -5.40 -15.18
CA ALA A 316 29.90 -5.36 -16.23
C ALA A 316 29.88 -6.59 -17.15
N GLY A 317 29.00 -7.57 -16.91
CA GLY A 317 28.85 -8.78 -17.71
C GLY A 317 29.81 -9.91 -17.37
N ASN A 318 30.53 -9.83 -16.23
CA ASN A 318 31.37 -10.92 -15.77
C ASN A 318 30.52 -12.00 -15.12
N TYR A 319 30.79 -13.27 -15.47
CA TYR A 319 30.12 -14.40 -14.84
C TYR A 319 30.52 -14.52 -13.36
N VAL A 320 29.51 -14.55 -12.48
CA VAL A 320 29.68 -14.68 -11.04
C VAL A 320 29.49 -16.14 -10.60
N ARG A 321 28.32 -16.71 -10.90
CA ARG A 321 27.95 -18.08 -10.50
C ARG A 321 26.71 -18.58 -11.25
N THR A 322 26.41 -19.87 -11.10
CA THR A 322 25.12 -20.45 -11.46
C THR A 322 24.22 -20.40 -10.23
N LEU A 323 23.05 -19.75 -10.33
CA LEU A 323 22.05 -19.73 -9.26
C LEU A 323 21.20 -21.00 -9.29
N VAL A 324 20.73 -21.37 -10.48
CA VAL A 324 19.92 -22.58 -10.70
C VAL A 324 20.63 -23.46 -11.72
N ALA A 325 20.92 -24.71 -11.34
CA ALA A 325 21.69 -25.66 -12.14
C ALA A 325 20.96 -26.07 -13.44
N GLU A 326 21.72 -26.39 -14.48
CA GLU A 326 21.18 -26.91 -15.75
C GLU A 326 20.26 -28.13 -15.53
N GLY A 327 19.17 -28.19 -16.29
CA GLY A 327 18.15 -29.23 -16.22
C GLY A 327 17.13 -29.07 -15.08
N THR A 328 17.32 -28.09 -14.18
CA THR A 328 16.40 -27.87 -13.04
C THR A 328 15.06 -27.30 -13.49
N LEU A 329 15.08 -26.27 -14.34
CA LEU A 329 13.88 -25.63 -14.86
C LEU A 329 13.51 -26.21 -16.23
N LYS A 330 12.23 -26.43 -16.47
CA LYS A 330 11.75 -26.94 -17.77
C LYS A 330 11.08 -25.79 -18.54
N HIS A 331 11.73 -25.33 -19.61
CA HIS A 331 11.23 -24.26 -20.50
C HIS A 331 10.95 -22.95 -19.76
N VAL A 332 11.99 -22.33 -19.23
CA VAL A 332 11.86 -20.99 -18.64
C VAL A 332 11.42 -20.00 -19.72
N GLU A 333 10.43 -19.17 -19.43
CA GLU A 333 9.96 -18.14 -20.36
C GLU A 333 10.48 -16.78 -19.88
N SER A 334 9.94 -16.24 -18.79
CA SER A 334 10.33 -14.95 -18.23
C SER A 334 10.93 -15.06 -16.83
N VAL A 335 11.76 -14.07 -16.47
CA VAL A 335 12.29 -13.86 -15.12
C VAL A 335 12.13 -12.38 -14.80
N ARG A 336 11.57 -12.06 -13.63
CA ARG A 336 11.36 -10.68 -13.14
C ARG A 336 11.83 -10.56 -11.70
N ALA A 337 12.35 -9.40 -11.31
CA ALA A 337 12.63 -9.13 -9.90
C ALA A 337 11.32 -8.83 -9.15
N TRP A 338 11.14 -9.41 -7.97
CA TRP A 338 9.98 -9.18 -7.10
C TRP A 338 10.37 -9.40 -5.64
N ASN A 339 10.24 -8.36 -4.80
CA ASN A 339 10.48 -8.40 -3.35
C ASN A 339 11.81 -9.07 -2.94
N GLY A 340 12.93 -8.69 -3.58
CA GLY A 340 14.23 -9.28 -3.26
C GLY A 340 14.42 -10.72 -3.77
N ARG A 341 13.50 -11.22 -4.61
CA ARG A 341 13.52 -12.55 -5.20
C ARG A 341 13.30 -12.48 -6.71
N LEU A 342 13.40 -13.62 -7.38
CA LEU A 342 13.07 -13.73 -8.80
C LEU A 342 11.73 -14.43 -8.98
N LEU A 343 10.81 -13.81 -9.72
CA LEU A 343 9.59 -14.41 -10.21
C LEU A 343 9.85 -15.02 -11.59
N VAL A 344 9.65 -16.33 -11.72
CA VAL A 344 10.00 -17.11 -12.90
C VAL A 344 8.72 -17.74 -13.46
N SER A 345 8.45 -17.50 -14.74
CA SER A 345 7.32 -18.15 -15.44
C SER A 345 7.79 -19.38 -16.21
N LEU A 346 7.14 -20.50 -15.93
CA LEU A 346 7.20 -21.74 -16.70
C LEU A 346 5.86 -21.92 -17.45
N PRO A 347 5.74 -22.84 -18.42
CA PRO A 347 4.56 -22.87 -19.31
C PRO A 347 3.21 -23.03 -18.60
N ASN A 348 3.16 -23.65 -17.42
CA ASN A 348 1.94 -23.88 -16.65
C ASN A 348 2.04 -23.50 -15.15
N GLU A 349 3.18 -22.98 -14.70
CA GLU A 349 3.37 -22.62 -13.30
C GLU A 349 4.29 -21.41 -13.13
N VAL A 350 4.15 -20.75 -11.99
CA VAL A 350 4.96 -19.60 -11.61
C VAL A 350 5.70 -19.94 -10.33
N MET A 351 7.00 -19.68 -10.35
CA MET A 351 7.89 -19.98 -9.24
C MET A 351 8.54 -18.70 -8.73
N VAL A 352 8.84 -18.69 -7.43
CA VAL A 352 9.73 -17.71 -6.81
C VAL A 352 11.05 -18.40 -6.51
N VAL A 353 12.15 -17.76 -6.90
CA VAL A 353 13.52 -18.19 -6.61
C VAL A 353 14.14 -17.21 -5.62
N ASP A 354 14.51 -17.71 -4.44
CA ASP A 354 15.25 -16.94 -3.45
C ASP A 354 16.72 -16.86 -3.87
N VAL A 355 17.24 -15.66 -4.07
CA VAL A 355 18.60 -15.46 -4.60
C VAL A 355 19.69 -15.71 -3.57
N GLY A 356 19.36 -15.62 -2.28
CA GLY A 356 20.30 -15.84 -1.18
C GLY A 356 20.39 -17.32 -0.80
N LEU A 357 19.24 -18.01 -0.76
CA LEU A 357 19.15 -19.42 -0.40
C LEU A 357 19.22 -20.37 -1.61
N ALA A 358 19.09 -19.84 -2.83
CA ALA A 358 18.94 -20.61 -4.06
C ALA A 358 17.79 -21.65 -4.00
N SER A 359 16.74 -21.36 -3.21
CA SER A 359 15.56 -22.20 -3.09
C SER A 359 14.49 -21.80 -4.11
N LEU A 360 13.70 -22.78 -4.55
CA LEU A 360 12.63 -22.59 -5.52
C LEU A 360 11.29 -22.98 -4.91
N HIS A 361 10.29 -22.12 -5.05
CA HIS A 361 8.95 -22.32 -4.50
C HIS A 361 7.90 -22.04 -5.58
N THR A 362 7.04 -23.01 -5.89
CA THR A 362 5.89 -22.78 -6.78
C THR A 362 4.82 -21.98 -6.04
N ILE A 363 4.43 -20.83 -6.59
CA ILE A 363 3.41 -19.95 -5.99
C ILE A 363 2.04 -20.08 -6.65
N ALA A 364 2.01 -20.43 -7.93
CA ALA A 364 0.79 -20.62 -8.70
C ALA A 364 0.99 -21.73 -9.73
N ARG A 365 -0.02 -22.57 -9.93
CA ARG A 365 -0.04 -23.58 -11.00
C ARG A 365 -1.42 -23.55 -11.63
N LEU A 366 -1.47 -23.37 -12.95
CA LEU A 366 -2.73 -23.39 -13.70
C LEU A 366 -2.99 -24.81 -14.20
N GLY A 367 -4.27 -25.13 -14.41
CA GLY A 367 -4.73 -26.50 -14.72
C GLY A 367 -4.10 -27.16 -15.97
N ASN A 368 -4.48 -28.42 -16.20
CA ASN A 368 -3.85 -29.31 -17.21
C ASN A 368 -4.24 -29.04 -18.67
N ALA A 369 -5.03 -28.00 -18.95
CA ALA A 369 -5.28 -27.56 -20.33
C ALA A 369 -3.95 -27.18 -21.00
N PRO A 370 -3.84 -27.19 -22.34
CA PRO A 370 -2.61 -26.77 -22.96
C PRO A 370 -2.44 -25.25 -22.82
N ILE A 371 -1.82 -24.83 -21.72
CA ILE A 371 -1.51 -23.45 -21.35
C ILE A 371 -0.06 -23.16 -21.75
N ARG A 372 0.21 -21.90 -22.11
CA ARG A 372 1.57 -21.40 -22.25
C ARG A 372 1.67 -20.02 -21.62
N LEU A 373 2.09 -20.00 -20.36
CA LEU A 373 2.41 -18.76 -19.67
C LEU A 373 3.73 -18.22 -20.20
N THR A 374 3.70 -16.98 -20.67
CA THR A 374 4.86 -16.32 -21.28
C THR A 374 5.43 -15.20 -20.41
N ALA A 375 4.62 -14.65 -19.53
CA ALA A 375 5.03 -13.68 -18.52
C ALA A 375 4.26 -13.85 -17.22
N ALA A 376 4.92 -13.56 -16.10
CA ALA A 376 4.30 -13.37 -14.80
C ALA A 376 4.83 -12.07 -14.18
N VAL A 377 3.94 -11.15 -13.80
CA VAL A 377 4.31 -9.82 -13.30
C VAL A 377 3.42 -9.46 -12.10
N PRO A 378 3.99 -9.07 -10.95
CA PRO A 378 3.21 -8.58 -9.83
C PRO A 378 2.53 -7.24 -10.19
N ASP A 379 1.27 -7.07 -9.79
CA ASP A 379 0.57 -5.79 -9.94
C ASP A 379 0.69 -4.91 -8.68
N ALA A 380 0.18 -3.69 -8.76
CA ALA A 380 0.19 -2.74 -7.64
C ALA A 380 -0.75 -3.13 -6.48
N ASN A 381 -1.67 -4.08 -6.70
CA ASN A 381 -2.74 -4.46 -5.79
C ASN A 381 -2.50 -5.81 -5.09
N GLY A 382 -1.31 -6.41 -5.25
CA GLY A 382 -0.90 -7.65 -4.59
C GLY A 382 -1.25 -8.93 -5.36
N ASN A 383 -1.69 -8.82 -6.61
CA ASN A 383 -1.92 -9.96 -7.50
C ASN A 383 -0.68 -10.24 -8.36
N VAL A 384 -0.70 -11.37 -9.07
CA VAL A 384 0.23 -11.65 -10.16
C VAL A 384 -0.57 -11.78 -11.45
N LEU A 385 -0.20 -10.97 -12.44
CA LEU A 385 -0.76 -10.99 -13.78
C LEU A 385 0.03 -11.97 -14.65
N LEU A 386 -0.67 -12.84 -15.37
CA LEU A 386 -0.09 -13.89 -16.21
C LEU A 386 -0.56 -13.74 -17.65
N ALA A 387 0.39 -13.78 -18.60
CA ALA A 387 0.07 -13.79 -20.02
C ALA A 387 -0.07 -15.24 -20.52
N ASP A 388 -1.31 -15.69 -20.75
CA ASP A 388 -1.60 -16.98 -21.37
C ASP A 388 -1.65 -16.82 -22.89
N TYR A 389 -0.50 -17.06 -23.51
CA TYR A 389 -0.30 -16.89 -24.95
C TYR A 389 -1.19 -17.82 -25.77
N LYS A 390 -1.44 -19.04 -25.28
CA LYS A 390 -2.13 -20.09 -26.04
C LYS A 390 -3.64 -19.92 -26.01
N ASN A 391 -4.21 -19.56 -24.86
CA ASN A 391 -5.65 -19.35 -24.72
C ASN A 391 -6.08 -17.89 -24.94
N GLU A 392 -5.13 -17.01 -25.32
CA GLU A 392 -5.36 -15.59 -25.63
C GLU A 392 -6.10 -14.85 -24.52
N ARG A 393 -5.55 -14.92 -23.31
CA ARG A 393 -6.13 -14.29 -22.12
C ARG A 393 -5.05 -13.84 -21.15
N ILE A 394 -5.43 -12.89 -20.30
CA ILE A 394 -4.62 -12.46 -19.17
C ILE A 394 -5.26 -13.06 -17.94
N GLU A 395 -4.53 -13.93 -17.24
CA GLU A 395 -4.99 -14.56 -16.00
C GLU A 395 -4.51 -13.75 -14.81
N ILE A 396 -5.38 -13.53 -13.84
CA ILE A 396 -5.02 -12.87 -12.58
C ILE A 396 -5.08 -13.92 -11.49
N VAL A 397 -3.95 -14.10 -10.80
CA VAL A 397 -3.88 -14.93 -9.61
C VAL A 397 -3.72 -14.06 -8.38
N SER A 398 -4.47 -14.38 -7.32
CA SER A 398 -4.47 -13.63 -6.06
C SER A 398 -4.15 -14.57 -4.90
N ARG A 399 -3.62 -14.02 -3.80
CA ARG A 399 -3.40 -14.81 -2.58
C ARG A 399 -4.71 -15.37 -2.06
N ILE A 400 -4.68 -16.63 -1.61
CA ILE A 400 -5.89 -17.32 -1.09
C ILE A 400 -6.50 -16.56 0.10
N SER A 401 -5.65 -15.98 0.96
CA SER A 401 -6.09 -15.16 2.10
C SER A 401 -6.88 -13.92 1.66
N GLU A 402 -6.52 -13.33 0.51
CA GLU A 402 -7.17 -12.13 -0.01
C GLU A 402 -8.51 -12.43 -0.70
N LEU A 403 -8.62 -13.59 -1.37
CA LEU A 403 -9.86 -14.03 -2.01
C LEU A 403 -10.96 -14.31 -0.98
N ALA A 404 -10.62 -14.93 0.15
CA ALA A 404 -11.56 -15.15 1.25
C ALA A 404 -11.87 -13.85 2.02
N GLY A 405 -10.95 -12.89 2.01
CA GLY A 405 -10.97 -11.76 2.93
C GLY A 405 -11.76 -10.53 2.48
N GLY A 406 -11.97 -10.35 1.17
CA GLY A 406 -12.61 -9.15 0.62
C GLY A 406 -11.72 -7.89 0.73
N LEU A 407 -12.36 -6.72 0.70
CA LEU A 407 -11.74 -5.40 0.85
C LEU A 407 -12.08 -4.79 2.21
N PHE A 408 -11.11 -4.10 2.80
CA PHE A 408 -11.32 -3.21 3.92
C PHE A 408 -11.55 -1.79 3.38
N VAL A 409 -12.82 -1.41 3.33
CA VAL A 409 -13.28 -0.07 2.94
C VAL A 409 -13.44 0.76 4.21
N HIS A 410 -13.01 2.01 4.19
CA HIS A 410 -13.22 2.89 5.32
C HIS A 410 -13.45 4.35 4.90
N PHE A 411 -14.47 4.99 5.48
CA PHE A 411 -14.64 6.44 5.35
C PHE A 411 -13.59 7.20 6.18
N GLU A 412 -12.72 7.93 5.49
CA GLU A 412 -11.77 8.82 6.14
C GLU A 412 -12.44 10.13 6.57
N ARG A 413 -13.23 10.71 5.67
CA ARG A 413 -13.80 12.04 5.85
C ARG A 413 -15.07 12.25 5.05
N VAL A 414 -15.99 13.03 5.61
CA VAL A 414 -17.16 13.54 4.91
C VAL A 414 -17.19 15.06 4.99
N HIS A 415 -17.21 15.71 3.84
CA HIS A 415 -17.30 17.15 3.68
C HIS A 415 -18.71 17.53 3.23
N ALA A 416 -19.47 18.18 4.11
CA ALA A 416 -20.84 18.64 3.86
C ALA A 416 -20.99 20.16 3.97
N ASP A 417 -19.89 20.92 4.06
CA ASP A 417 -19.89 22.38 4.23
C ASP A 417 -20.61 23.13 3.08
N ARG A 418 -20.74 22.48 1.92
CA ARG A 418 -21.41 22.99 0.71
C ARG A 418 -22.73 22.26 0.41
N PHE A 419 -23.46 21.86 1.46
CA PHE A 419 -24.73 21.14 1.34
C PHE A 419 -25.69 21.83 0.34
N PRO A 420 -26.39 21.09 -0.55
CA PRO A 420 -26.55 19.63 -0.61
C PRO A 420 -25.44 18.87 -1.33
N SER A 421 -24.34 19.53 -1.72
CA SER A 421 -23.18 18.84 -2.29
C SER A 421 -22.33 18.23 -1.17
N VAL A 422 -22.13 16.92 -1.23
CA VAL A 422 -21.37 16.17 -0.24
C VAL A 422 -20.20 15.50 -0.94
N THR A 423 -19.01 15.57 -0.32
CA THR A 423 -17.81 14.87 -0.78
C THR A 423 -17.34 13.92 0.30
N VAL A 424 -17.15 12.66 -0.04
CA VAL A 424 -16.67 11.60 0.86
C VAL A 424 -15.30 11.12 0.40
N ASN A 425 -14.37 11.01 1.34
CA ASN A 425 -13.08 10.37 1.13
C ASN A 425 -13.18 8.93 1.63
N VAL A 426 -13.04 7.99 0.72
CA VAL A 426 -13.12 6.55 0.99
C VAL A 426 -11.75 5.94 0.73
N SER A 427 -11.18 5.32 1.77
CA SER A 427 -9.97 4.52 1.67
C SER A 427 -10.32 3.06 1.37
N VAL A 428 -9.54 2.42 0.52
CA VAL A 428 -9.74 1.03 0.09
C VAL A 428 -8.43 0.28 0.25
N HIS A 429 -8.47 -0.77 1.07
CA HIS A 429 -7.31 -1.60 1.39
C HIS A 429 -7.62 -3.08 1.29
N THR A 430 -6.59 -3.92 1.16
CA THR A 430 -6.70 -5.35 1.45
C THR A 430 -6.86 -5.58 2.96
N ARG A 431 -7.21 -6.80 3.39
CA ARG A 431 -7.28 -7.11 4.84
C ARG A 431 -5.93 -6.95 5.53
N GLU A 432 -4.83 -7.15 4.81
CA GLU A 432 -3.46 -6.95 5.26
C GLU A 432 -3.07 -5.46 5.31
N GLY A 433 -3.97 -4.57 4.86
CA GLY A 433 -3.81 -3.12 4.89
C GLY A 433 -3.09 -2.56 3.68
N THR A 434 -2.93 -3.31 2.58
CA THR A 434 -2.30 -2.82 1.35
C THR A 434 -3.26 -1.94 0.58
N PRO A 435 -2.88 -0.73 0.13
CA PRO A 435 -3.82 0.16 -0.54
C PRO A 435 -4.18 -0.39 -1.91
N VAL A 436 -5.45 -0.25 -2.30
CA VAL A 436 -5.93 -0.67 -3.61
C VAL A 436 -6.03 0.54 -4.52
N VAL A 437 -5.26 0.53 -5.60
CA VAL A 437 -5.12 1.63 -6.57
C VAL A 437 -5.78 1.30 -7.91
N GLY A 438 -5.99 2.31 -8.74
CA GLY A 438 -6.53 2.15 -10.09
C GLY A 438 -8.05 2.05 -10.19
N LEU A 439 -8.78 2.22 -9.08
CA LEU A 439 -10.25 2.17 -9.11
C LEU A 439 -10.84 3.41 -9.80
N ASP A 440 -11.93 3.19 -10.54
CA ASP A 440 -12.73 4.24 -11.17
C ASP A 440 -14.12 4.35 -10.52
N VAL A 441 -14.95 5.30 -10.96
CA VAL A 441 -16.28 5.52 -10.39
C VAL A 441 -17.21 4.30 -10.46
N SER A 442 -17.00 3.39 -11.41
CA SER A 442 -17.80 2.16 -11.56
C SER A 442 -17.48 1.10 -10.52
N ASN A 443 -16.40 1.25 -9.76
CA ASN A 443 -16.06 0.40 -8.64
C ASN A 443 -16.81 0.76 -7.35
N PHE A 444 -17.46 1.93 -7.28
CA PHE A 444 -18.10 2.44 -6.07
C PHE A 444 -19.62 2.44 -6.19
N PHE A 445 -20.29 2.15 -5.09
CA PHE A 445 -21.73 2.27 -4.93
C PHE A 445 -22.03 2.95 -3.58
N LEU A 446 -22.59 4.16 -3.65
CA LEU A 446 -22.93 4.96 -2.46
C LEU A 446 -24.44 4.99 -2.23
N THR A 447 -24.84 4.85 -0.97
CA THR A 447 -26.25 4.92 -0.54
C THR A 447 -26.42 5.84 0.67
N GLU A 448 -27.55 6.55 0.71
CA GLU A 448 -28.04 7.30 1.89
C GLU A 448 -29.38 6.71 2.30
N GLU A 449 -29.55 6.32 3.57
CA GLU A 449 -30.72 5.57 4.06
C GLU A 449 -31.08 4.36 3.14
N HIS A 450 -30.06 3.61 2.72
CA HIS A 450 -30.17 2.49 1.78
C HIS A 450 -30.72 2.83 0.39
N ARG A 451 -30.77 4.11 0.02
CA ARG A 451 -31.16 4.58 -1.32
C ARG A 451 -29.93 5.06 -2.09
N PRO A 452 -29.77 4.68 -3.38
CA PRO A 452 -28.65 5.15 -4.18
C PRO A 452 -28.58 6.68 -4.26
N VAL A 453 -27.39 7.22 -4.08
CA VAL A 453 -27.17 8.67 -4.19
C VAL A 453 -27.30 9.14 -5.64
N SER A 454 -27.65 10.41 -5.83
CA SER A 454 -27.70 11.01 -7.16
C SER A 454 -26.41 11.73 -7.54
N GLU A 455 -26.09 11.70 -8.84
CA GLU A 455 -24.98 12.47 -9.44
C GLU A 455 -23.60 12.13 -8.87
N MET A 456 -23.36 10.85 -8.54
CA MET A 456 -22.06 10.40 -8.04
C MET A 456 -20.95 10.62 -9.07
N ARG A 457 -19.84 11.21 -8.64
CA ARG A 457 -18.64 11.46 -9.45
C ARG A 457 -17.38 11.19 -8.64
N LEU A 458 -16.37 10.60 -9.27
CA LEU A 458 -15.01 10.54 -8.73
C LEU A 458 -14.31 11.88 -9.01
N GLN A 459 -14.02 12.65 -7.96
CA GLN A 459 -13.33 13.94 -8.06
C GLN A 459 -11.82 13.77 -8.15
N GLY A 460 -11.28 12.75 -7.48
CA GLY A 460 -9.85 12.49 -7.47
C GLY A 460 -9.51 11.18 -6.78
N ALA A 461 -8.31 10.67 -7.07
CA ALA A 461 -7.75 9.49 -6.43
C ALA A 461 -6.32 9.79 -6.00
N ALA A 462 -5.99 9.38 -4.79
CA ALA A 462 -4.72 9.67 -4.13
C ALA A 462 -3.49 9.21 -4.91
N TYR A 463 -3.57 8.05 -5.55
CA TYR A 463 -2.45 7.49 -6.32
C TYR A 463 -2.03 8.37 -7.51
N LEU A 464 -2.95 9.15 -8.09
CA LEU A 464 -2.70 10.08 -9.20
C LEU A 464 -2.04 11.39 -8.76
N ASN A 465 -1.91 11.64 -7.46
CA ASN A 465 -1.35 12.89 -6.97
C ASN A 465 0.19 12.87 -7.05
N ASP A 466 0.79 13.83 -7.75
CA ASP A 466 2.25 13.92 -7.87
C ASP A 466 2.89 14.74 -6.73
N THR A 467 2.08 15.31 -5.84
CA THR A 467 2.54 16.06 -4.66
C THR A 467 2.67 15.15 -3.44
N CYS A 468 3.50 15.58 -2.47
CA CYS A 468 3.66 14.90 -1.19
C CYS A 468 3.81 15.89 -0.05
N SER A 469 3.42 15.46 1.14
CA SER A 469 3.54 16.23 2.38
C SER A 469 4.45 15.50 3.36
N LEU A 470 5.55 16.15 3.75
CA LEU A 470 6.55 15.58 4.65
C LEU A 470 6.54 16.31 6.00
N SER A 471 6.70 15.54 7.08
CA SER A 471 7.05 16.08 8.39
C SER A 471 8.40 15.52 8.81
N ILE A 472 9.41 16.38 8.90
CA ILE A 472 10.74 15.98 9.33
C ILE A 472 10.79 16.00 10.85
N LEU A 473 11.03 14.84 11.43
CA LEU A 473 11.25 14.68 12.86
C LEU A 473 12.75 14.74 13.14
N VAL A 474 13.16 15.73 13.93
CA VAL A 474 14.54 15.92 14.38
C VAL A 474 14.58 15.65 15.87
N ASP A 475 15.41 14.70 16.31
CA ASP A 475 15.70 14.56 17.73
C ASP A 475 16.52 15.75 18.23
N ARG A 476 16.14 16.31 19.38
CA ARG A 476 16.93 17.39 20.01
C ARG A 476 17.83 16.81 21.09
N SER A 477 18.54 15.74 20.75
CA SER A 477 19.53 15.10 21.62
C SER A 477 20.85 15.91 21.64
N PRO A 478 21.73 15.71 22.63
CA PRO A 478 23.07 16.31 22.62
C PRO A 478 23.92 15.88 21.43
N ALA A 479 23.72 14.64 20.94
CA ALA A 479 24.41 14.12 19.76
C ALA A 479 23.98 14.87 18.49
N THR A 480 22.68 15.10 18.30
CA THR A 480 22.18 15.86 17.14
C THR A 480 22.58 17.31 17.18
N GLU A 481 22.73 17.89 18.38
CA GLU A 481 23.26 19.25 18.53
C GLU A 481 24.68 19.40 17.93
N GLN A 482 25.52 18.36 18.06
CA GLN A 482 26.88 18.35 17.47
C GLN A 482 26.84 18.26 15.93
N GLU A 483 25.81 17.64 15.37
CA GLU A 483 25.65 17.39 13.94
C GLU A 483 24.65 18.35 13.24
N MET A 484 24.30 19.48 13.88
CA MET A 484 23.26 20.39 13.36
C MET A 484 23.53 20.92 11.96
N ARG A 485 24.79 21.05 11.55
CA ARG A 485 25.15 21.45 10.18
C ARG A 485 24.68 20.41 9.15
N LEU A 486 24.84 19.12 9.46
CA LEU A 486 24.38 18.03 8.62
C LEU A 486 22.85 17.98 8.59
N VAL A 487 22.20 18.13 9.76
CA VAL A 487 20.73 18.18 9.87
C VAL A 487 20.13 19.27 8.98
N THR A 488 20.63 20.51 9.07
CA THR A 488 20.12 21.62 8.24
C THR A 488 20.34 21.37 6.75
N ARG A 489 21.48 20.76 6.36
CA ARG A 489 21.74 20.38 4.97
C ARG A 489 20.72 19.35 4.46
N VAL A 490 20.48 18.30 5.23
CA VAL A 490 19.53 17.23 4.90
C VAL A 490 18.11 17.79 4.72
N ILE A 491 17.67 18.66 5.64
CA ILE A 491 16.35 19.32 5.54
C ILE A 491 16.26 20.17 4.27
N GLY A 492 17.32 20.91 3.93
CA GLY A 492 17.38 21.72 2.70
C GLY A 492 17.29 20.87 1.43
N GLU A 493 17.96 19.72 1.39
CA GLU A 493 17.91 18.79 0.25
C GLU A 493 16.51 18.18 0.09
N LEU A 494 15.89 17.74 1.19
CA LEU A 494 14.52 17.23 1.16
C LEU A 494 13.52 18.30 0.72
N ALA A 495 13.65 19.54 1.18
CA ALA A 495 12.78 20.64 0.77
C ALA A 495 12.89 20.94 -0.73
N GLN A 496 14.10 20.88 -1.30
CA GLN A 496 14.29 21.01 -2.73
C GLN A 496 13.62 19.87 -3.50
N ALA A 497 13.73 18.64 -3.02
CA ALA A 497 13.12 17.48 -3.65
C ALA A 497 11.57 17.49 -3.56
N VAL A 498 11.00 17.96 -2.44
CA VAL A 498 9.54 18.13 -2.25
C VAL A 498 8.95 19.16 -3.22
N GLY A 499 9.71 20.18 -3.62
CA GLY A 499 9.29 21.20 -4.57
C GLY A 499 8.25 22.16 -3.98
N GLU A 500 7.72 23.06 -4.81
CA GLU A 500 6.84 24.16 -4.37
C GLU A 500 5.39 23.74 -4.10
N GLN A 501 4.93 22.67 -4.75
CA GLN A 501 3.55 22.17 -4.60
C GLN A 501 3.39 21.21 -3.41
N GLY A 502 4.49 20.69 -2.86
CA GLY A 502 4.47 19.86 -1.67
C GLY A 502 4.60 20.69 -0.39
N THR A 503 4.31 20.06 0.75
CA THR A 503 4.49 20.70 2.06
C THR A 503 5.58 20.01 2.85
N LEU A 504 6.39 20.79 3.56
CA LEU A 504 7.41 20.28 4.46
C LEU A 504 7.30 20.99 5.81
N SER A 505 6.96 20.24 6.85
CA SER A 505 7.00 20.71 8.24
C SER A 505 8.25 20.15 8.95
N VAL A 506 8.75 20.87 9.94
CA VAL A 506 9.84 20.40 10.81
C VAL A 506 9.34 20.34 12.24
N VAL A 507 9.56 19.21 12.90
CA VAL A 507 9.22 18.98 14.29
C VAL A 507 10.47 18.60 15.06
N SER A 508 10.70 19.33 16.14
CA SER A 508 11.77 19.05 17.09
C SER A 508 11.23 18.18 18.22
N ALA A 509 11.75 16.95 18.35
CA ALA A 509 11.55 16.09 19.51
C ALA A 509 12.52 16.51 20.63
N ALA A 510 12.14 17.52 21.41
CA ALA A 510 12.78 17.87 22.68
C ALA A 510 12.01 17.25 23.86
N GLN A 511 12.33 17.63 25.09
CA GLN A 511 11.57 17.20 26.28
C GLN A 511 10.07 17.53 26.16
N SER A 512 9.76 18.68 25.58
CA SER A 512 8.44 19.03 25.06
C SER A 512 8.58 19.25 23.56
N PRO A 513 7.97 18.40 22.71
CA PRO A 513 8.09 18.55 21.27
C PRO A 513 7.50 19.86 20.75
N VAL A 514 8.09 20.40 19.70
CA VAL A 514 7.71 21.70 19.11
C VAL A 514 7.60 21.57 17.60
N LEU A 515 6.50 22.09 17.04
CA LEU A 515 6.39 22.35 15.62
C LEU A 515 7.20 23.61 15.29
N GLU A 516 8.32 23.42 14.59
CA GLU A 516 9.24 24.50 14.24
C GLU A 516 8.68 25.40 13.14
N GLY A 517 7.86 24.82 12.25
CA GLY A 517 7.13 25.54 11.22
C GLY A 517 6.96 24.69 9.97
N THR A 518 6.36 25.31 8.95
CA THR A 518 6.31 24.79 7.58
C THR A 518 7.27 25.61 6.73
N PHE A 519 8.05 24.95 5.90
CA PHE A 519 9.15 25.55 5.15
C PHE A 519 9.07 25.19 3.67
N THR A 520 9.43 26.15 2.82
CA THR A 520 9.69 25.92 1.39
C THR A 520 11.19 25.86 1.12
N ALA A 521 11.57 25.27 -0.02
CA ALA A 521 12.97 25.26 -0.47
C ALA A 521 13.57 26.67 -0.53
N ALA A 522 12.80 27.66 -1.04
CA ALA A 522 13.23 29.04 -1.14
C ALA A 522 13.50 29.69 0.22
N GLN A 523 12.66 29.43 1.23
CA GLN A 523 12.84 29.96 2.59
C GLN A 523 14.12 29.41 3.24
N LEU A 524 14.39 28.11 3.08
CA LEU A 524 15.56 27.46 3.65
C LEU A 524 16.87 27.84 2.94
N GLN A 525 16.82 28.21 1.65
CA GLN A 525 17.96 28.79 0.93
C GLN A 525 18.23 30.23 1.35
N ALA A 526 17.18 31.02 1.59
CA ALA A 526 17.31 32.43 1.98
C ALA A 526 17.84 32.61 3.40
N GLN A 527 17.47 31.73 4.33
CA GLN A 527 17.93 31.80 5.72
C GLN A 527 18.18 30.39 6.28
N PRO A 528 19.33 30.14 6.93
CA PRO A 528 19.60 28.85 7.55
C PRO A 528 18.57 28.56 8.64
N LEU A 529 18.03 27.33 8.63
CA LEU A 529 17.05 26.87 9.60
C LEU A 529 17.58 26.99 11.03
N ARG A 530 16.83 27.69 11.88
CA ARG A 530 17.10 27.78 13.33
C ARG A 530 15.97 27.12 14.09
N LEU A 531 16.27 26.00 14.74
CA LEU A 531 15.31 25.28 15.59
C LEU A 531 15.14 26.04 16.91
N ARG A 532 13.89 26.32 17.30
CA ARG A 532 13.54 27.02 18.54
C ARG A 532 13.71 26.10 19.75
N ALA A 533 13.48 24.81 19.59
CA ALA A 533 13.62 23.84 20.65
C ALA A 533 15.09 23.65 21.07
N LYS A 534 15.36 23.77 22.38
CA LYS A 534 16.68 23.52 22.96
C LYS A 534 16.99 22.03 22.99
N SER A 535 18.28 21.69 22.88
CA SER A 535 18.76 20.33 23.08
C SER A 535 18.52 19.87 24.53
N SER A 536 18.19 18.59 24.71
CA SER A 536 17.94 17.96 26.00
C SER A 536 18.33 16.48 25.95
N SER A 537 18.91 15.97 27.04
CA SER A 537 19.14 14.53 27.23
C SER A 537 17.85 13.76 27.55
N GLN A 538 16.77 14.45 27.92
CA GLN A 538 15.44 13.90 28.20
C GLN A 538 14.46 14.14 27.04
N TRP A 539 14.97 14.12 25.81
CA TRP A 539 14.14 14.30 24.62
C TRP A 539 13.15 13.15 24.46
N ARG A 540 12.05 13.38 23.73
CA ARG A 540 10.94 12.42 23.65
C ARG A 540 10.55 12.08 22.21
N PHE A 541 10.98 10.91 21.75
CA PHE A 541 10.68 10.41 20.40
C PHE A 541 9.17 10.22 20.19
N ASP A 542 8.49 9.49 21.07
CA ASP A 542 7.07 9.14 20.93
C ASP A 542 6.15 10.36 20.77
N LEU A 543 6.31 11.37 21.65
CA LEU A 543 5.55 12.61 21.56
C LEU A 543 5.92 13.42 20.31
N GLY A 544 7.20 13.44 19.92
CA GLY A 544 7.66 14.12 18.72
C GLY A 544 7.10 13.51 17.45
N LEU A 545 7.12 12.18 17.35
CA LEU A 545 6.54 11.43 16.25
C LEU A 545 5.04 11.64 16.14
N ARG A 546 4.32 11.63 17.28
CA ARG A 546 2.88 11.92 17.29
C ARG A 546 2.57 13.33 16.82
N LEU A 547 3.37 14.32 17.22
CA LEU A 547 3.22 15.70 16.74
C LEU A 547 3.50 15.81 15.24
N ALA A 548 4.59 15.20 14.76
CA ALA A 548 4.97 15.19 13.34
C ALA A 548 3.86 14.58 12.46
N ALA A 549 3.39 13.38 12.80
CA ALA A 549 2.28 12.73 12.11
C ALA A 549 0.97 13.53 12.23
N GLY A 550 0.71 14.16 13.38
CA GLY A 550 -0.43 15.04 13.60
C GLY A 550 -0.48 16.22 12.62
N THR A 551 0.68 16.75 12.19
CA THR A 551 0.72 17.81 11.17
C THR A 551 0.27 17.33 9.78
N LEU A 552 0.30 16.03 9.54
CA LEU A 552 0.00 15.42 8.24
C LEU A 552 -1.43 14.90 8.12
N VAL A 553 -2.18 14.75 9.23
CA VAL A 553 -3.54 14.17 9.24
C VAL A 553 -4.48 14.85 8.22
N ASN A 554 -4.34 16.16 8.04
CA ASN A 554 -5.15 16.96 7.11
C ASN A 554 -4.43 17.28 5.78
N ALA A 555 -3.22 16.76 5.57
CA ALA A 555 -2.43 17.00 4.36
C ALA A 555 -2.91 16.11 3.20
N ASP A 556 -2.39 16.35 2.00
CA ASP A 556 -2.71 15.55 0.81
C ASP A 556 -2.26 14.09 0.95
N TYR A 557 -2.85 13.20 0.14
CA TYR A 557 -2.86 11.74 0.31
C TYR A 557 -1.51 11.00 0.20
N LYS A 558 -0.37 11.70 0.04
CA LYS A 558 0.98 11.12 0.09
C LYS A 558 1.77 11.75 1.23
N ARG A 559 1.65 11.14 2.40
CA ARG A 559 2.10 11.67 3.69
C ARG A 559 3.23 10.84 4.25
N ALA A 560 4.30 11.48 4.68
CA ALA A 560 5.39 10.76 5.32
C ALA A 560 6.03 11.54 6.46
N VAL A 561 6.31 10.85 7.55
CA VAL A 561 7.24 11.32 8.57
C VAL A 561 8.64 10.84 8.20
N VAL A 562 9.60 11.75 8.20
CA VAL A 562 11.01 11.43 7.95
C VAL A 562 11.79 11.70 9.23
N PHE A 563 12.26 10.65 9.89
CA PHE A 563 13.07 10.77 11.10
C PHE A 563 14.55 10.82 10.76
N LEU A 564 15.24 11.85 11.24
CA LEU A 564 16.69 11.96 11.16
C LEU A 564 17.29 11.24 12.37
N SER A 565 17.97 10.12 12.14
CA SER A 565 18.45 9.24 13.20
C SER A 565 19.98 9.20 13.24
N LEU A 566 20.52 9.35 14.45
CA LEU A 566 21.92 9.03 14.77
C LEU A 566 22.08 7.60 15.32
N GLY A 567 20.99 6.87 15.55
CA GLY A 567 21.03 5.45 15.90
C GLY A 567 20.88 5.10 17.39
N GLU A 568 20.56 6.07 18.26
CA GLU A 568 20.33 5.82 19.68
C GLU A 568 18.88 6.10 20.07
N LEU A 569 18.12 5.04 20.38
CA LEU A 569 16.83 5.11 21.04
C LEU A 569 16.87 4.25 22.30
N GLN A 570 16.26 4.75 23.36
CA GLN A 570 16.12 4.07 24.64
C GLN A 570 14.66 3.70 24.87
N THR A 571 14.41 2.71 25.73
CA THR A 571 13.03 2.27 26.04
C THR A 571 12.16 3.41 26.57
N GLN A 572 12.75 4.38 27.29
CA GLN A 572 12.05 5.55 27.81
C GLN A 572 11.51 6.49 26.70
N ASP A 573 12.04 6.39 25.48
CA ASP A 573 11.61 7.22 24.35
C ASP A 573 10.21 6.82 23.83
N PHE A 574 9.66 5.72 24.36
CA PHE A 574 8.33 5.15 24.09
C PHE A 574 7.43 5.11 25.34
N ALA A 575 7.73 5.94 26.36
CA ALA A 575 7.07 5.84 27.67
C ALA A 575 5.57 6.23 27.68
N GLN A 576 5.13 7.16 26.83
CA GLN A 576 3.71 7.56 26.76
C GLN A 576 2.96 6.75 25.69
N TYR A 577 3.59 6.53 24.54
CA TYR A 577 3.02 5.76 23.45
C TYR A 577 4.00 4.68 23.04
N GLY A 578 3.54 3.42 23.12
CA GLY A 578 4.34 2.28 22.72
C GLY A 578 4.59 2.27 21.21
N VAL A 579 5.61 1.51 20.79
CA VAL A 579 5.95 1.33 19.37
C VAL A 579 4.75 0.85 18.55
N THR A 580 3.91 -0.04 19.11
CA THR A 580 2.69 -0.55 18.47
C THR A 580 1.63 0.53 18.30
N ASP A 581 1.45 1.40 19.28
CA ASP A 581 0.45 2.48 19.23
C ASP A 581 0.87 3.55 18.22
N LEU A 582 2.17 3.85 18.15
CA LEU A 582 2.74 4.76 17.15
C LEU A 582 2.63 4.20 15.75
N ALA A 583 2.93 2.91 15.55
CA ALA A 583 2.73 2.22 14.28
C ALA A 583 1.25 2.28 13.86
N ALA A 584 0.33 1.96 14.76
CA ALA A 584 -1.10 2.03 14.51
C ALA A 584 -1.55 3.47 14.19
N TYR A 585 -1.06 4.47 14.93
CA TYR A 585 -1.38 5.88 14.67
C TYR A 585 -0.97 6.32 13.27
N LEU A 586 0.23 5.91 12.83
CA LEU A 586 0.74 6.19 11.49
C LEU A 586 -0.06 5.46 10.41
N THR A 587 -0.27 4.14 10.56
CA THR A 587 -0.98 3.34 9.55
C THR A 587 -2.45 3.73 9.42
N ASN A 588 -3.13 4.02 10.54
CA ASN A 588 -4.56 4.36 10.56
C ASN A 588 -4.84 5.77 10.02
N ASN A 589 -3.79 6.56 9.79
CA ASN A 589 -3.85 7.88 9.16
C ASN A 589 -3.05 7.95 7.85
N GLU A 590 -2.74 6.80 7.23
CA GLU A 590 -2.08 6.69 5.92
C GLU A 590 -0.76 7.47 5.85
N THR A 591 0.02 7.42 6.94
CA THR A 591 1.31 8.12 7.04
C THR A 591 2.45 7.10 7.08
N SER A 592 3.33 7.16 6.08
CA SER A 592 4.52 6.31 6.02
C SER A 592 5.65 6.87 6.89
N PHE A 593 6.48 6.00 7.45
CA PHE A 593 7.60 6.40 8.31
C PHE A 593 8.95 6.00 7.70
N TYR A 594 9.76 7.00 7.41
CA TYR A 594 11.09 6.83 6.83
C TYR A 594 12.16 7.22 7.83
N VAL A 595 13.32 6.58 7.73
CA VAL A 595 14.49 6.90 8.55
C VAL A 595 15.63 7.31 7.64
N ILE A 596 16.24 8.45 7.93
CA ILE A 596 17.52 8.86 7.36
C ILE A 596 18.59 8.64 8.41
N GLN A 597 19.50 7.72 8.14
CA GLN A 597 20.66 7.49 8.99
C GLN A 597 21.74 8.53 8.68
N LEU A 598 22.06 9.34 9.69
CA LEU A 598 23.12 10.36 9.62
C LEU A 598 24.52 9.74 9.83
N GLN A 599 24.59 8.56 10.44
CA GLN A 599 25.80 7.77 10.67
C GLN A 599 25.60 6.31 10.22
N ARG A 600 26.70 5.59 9.99
CA ARG A 600 26.64 4.16 9.63
C ARG A 600 26.46 3.31 10.89
N THR A 601 25.23 3.25 11.39
CA THR A 601 24.85 2.46 12.57
C THR A 601 23.83 1.38 12.21
N VAL A 602 23.71 0.36 13.05
CA VAL A 602 22.65 -0.65 12.91
C VAL A 602 21.32 0.01 13.27
N LEU A 603 20.28 -0.22 12.46
CA LEU A 603 18.95 0.33 12.75
C LEU A 603 18.36 -0.34 14.01
N PRO A 604 17.92 0.44 15.01
CA PRO A 604 17.17 -0.09 16.15
C PRO A 604 15.93 -0.90 15.71
N VAL A 605 15.62 -1.97 16.44
CA VAL A 605 14.51 -2.90 16.10
C VAL A 605 13.17 -2.17 16.08
N GLU A 606 12.97 -1.20 16.98
CA GLU A 606 11.77 -0.38 17.08
C GLU A 606 11.56 0.49 15.83
N LEU A 607 12.63 1.09 15.30
CA LEU A 607 12.57 1.84 14.04
C LEU A 607 12.34 0.90 12.85
N GLY A 608 13.00 -0.27 12.84
CA GLY A 608 12.76 -1.30 11.83
C GLY A 608 11.28 -1.72 11.79
N TYR A 609 10.67 -1.93 12.96
CA TYR A 609 9.25 -2.24 13.09
C TYR A 609 8.37 -1.12 12.53
N LEU A 610 8.61 0.15 12.89
CA LEU A 610 7.85 1.30 12.37
C LEU A 610 7.97 1.42 10.85
N VAL A 611 9.18 1.32 10.31
CA VAL A 611 9.46 1.37 8.87
C VAL A 611 8.70 0.25 8.15
N GLN A 612 8.79 -0.99 8.64
CA GLN A 612 8.12 -2.14 8.04
C GLN A 612 6.59 -2.00 8.11
N LYS A 613 6.04 -1.66 9.28
CA LYS A 613 4.57 -1.58 9.46
C LYS A 613 3.93 -0.48 8.64
N THR A 614 4.64 0.62 8.39
CA THR A 614 4.13 1.80 7.67
C THR A 614 4.55 1.84 6.20
N ARG A 615 5.22 0.78 5.71
CA ARG A 615 5.77 0.66 4.34
C ARG A 615 6.74 1.79 3.97
N GLY A 616 7.49 2.28 4.95
CA GLY A 616 8.57 3.21 4.68
C GLY A 616 9.85 2.51 4.24
N ALA A 617 10.94 3.25 4.23
CA ALA A 617 12.27 2.74 3.94
C ALA A 617 13.35 3.49 4.73
N VAL A 618 14.54 2.90 4.75
CA VAL A 618 15.73 3.48 5.36
C VAL A 618 16.63 4.03 4.27
N TYR A 619 17.08 5.27 4.45
CA TYR A 619 18.03 5.94 3.59
C TYR A 619 19.27 6.35 4.37
N SER A 620 20.39 6.51 3.67
CA SER A 620 21.64 7.01 4.24
C SER A 620 22.05 8.29 3.55
N VAL A 621 22.54 9.27 4.31
CA VAL A 621 23.09 10.52 3.76
C VAL A 621 24.33 10.31 2.88
N TYR A 622 24.93 9.11 2.93
CA TYR A 622 26.10 8.73 2.12
C TYR A 622 25.73 7.98 0.83
N ALA A 623 24.44 7.82 0.52
CA ALA A 623 23.99 7.17 -0.71
C ALA A 623 24.32 8.04 -1.94
N GLN A 624 24.78 7.40 -3.02
CA GLN A 624 25.17 8.11 -4.25
C GLN A 624 23.99 8.80 -4.95
N GLU A 625 22.77 8.28 -4.79
CA GLU A 625 21.55 8.80 -5.43
C GLU A 625 21.01 10.07 -4.74
N GLY A 626 21.56 10.45 -3.58
CA GLY A 626 21.05 11.54 -2.75
C GLY A 626 19.70 11.23 -2.09
N LEU A 627 19.11 12.23 -1.44
CA LEU A 627 17.84 12.11 -0.71
C LEU A 627 16.62 12.40 -1.59
N GLY A 628 16.81 12.86 -2.82
CA GLY A 628 15.73 13.00 -3.80
C GLY A 628 15.02 11.67 -4.09
N ALA A 629 15.75 10.55 -4.00
CA ALA A 629 15.20 9.20 -4.13
C ALA A 629 14.15 8.87 -3.05
N LEU A 630 14.28 9.41 -1.84
CA LEU A 630 13.28 9.24 -0.77
C LEU A 630 11.97 9.93 -1.16
N VAL A 631 12.04 11.18 -1.61
CA VAL A 631 10.84 11.93 -2.01
C VAL A 631 10.17 11.29 -3.24
N ALA A 632 10.98 10.82 -4.20
CA ALA A 632 10.47 10.06 -5.35
C ALA A 632 9.74 8.79 -4.89
N HIS A 633 10.28 8.06 -3.90
CA HIS A 633 9.64 6.87 -3.34
C HIS A 633 8.31 7.20 -2.64
N VAL A 634 8.25 8.28 -1.85
CA VAL A 634 6.98 8.75 -1.24
C VAL A 634 5.95 9.09 -2.33
N ARG A 635 6.37 9.77 -3.41
CA ARG A 635 5.50 10.13 -4.53
C ARG A 635 5.06 8.92 -5.34
N SER A 636 5.88 7.89 -5.50
CA SER A 636 5.50 6.68 -6.22
C SER A 636 4.70 5.69 -5.35
N GLY A 637 4.57 5.96 -4.05
CA GLY A 637 3.84 5.12 -3.12
C GLY A 637 2.36 4.94 -3.51
N ALA A 638 1.86 3.71 -3.39
CA ALA A 638 0.46 3.41 -3.60
C ALA A 638 -0.40 4.08 -2.52
N ALA A 639 -1.49 4.73 -2.94
CA ALA A 639 -2.44 5.38 -2.03
C ALA A 639 -3.87 5.09 -2.47
N GLY A 640 -4.62 4.40 -1.62
CA GLY A 640 -5.92 3.80 -1.93
C GLY A 640 -7.11 4.68 -1.56
N THR A 641 -6.97 6.00 -1.61
CA THR A 641 -7.98 6.95 -1.11
C THR A 641 -8.64 7.70 -2.25
N TYR A 642 -9.96 7.74 -2.24
CA TYR A 642 -10.80 8.20 -3.34
C TYR A 642 -11.79 9.25 -2.86
N ALA A 643 -11.78 10.41 -3.52
CA ALA A 643 -12.72 11.49 -3.25
C ALA A 643 -13.92 11.37 -4.18
N LEU A 644 -15.08 11.00 -3.62
CA LEU A 644 -16.34 10.86 -4.34
C LEU A 644 -17.28 11.98 -3.94
N SER A 645 -17.91 12.63 -4.91
CA SER A 645 -18.95 13.62 -4.65
C SER A 645 -20.31 13.18 -5.14
N TYR A 646 -21.35 13.56 -4.42
CA TYR A 646 -22.74 13.33 -4.80
C TYR A 646 -23.62 14.47 -4.29
N ARG A 647 -24.90 14.46 -4.69
CA ARG A 647 -25.90 15.40 -4.19
C ARG A 647 -26.86 14.70 -3.23
N SER A 648 -26.86 15.11 -1.97
CA SER A 648 -27.77 14.58 -0.95
C SER A 648 -29.20 15.08 -1.16
N ARG A 649 -30.16 14.26 -0.73
CA ARG A 649 -31.60 14.57 -0.73
C ARG A 649 -32.23 14.40 0.65
N LEU A 650 -31.43 14.13 1.67
CA LEU A 650 -31.92 13.93 3.03
C LEU A 650 -32.33 15.28 3.66
N PRO A 651 -33.41 15.31 4.47
CA PRO A 651 -33.77 16.49 5.25
C PRO A 651 -32.72 16.76 6.33
N THR A 652 -32.32 18.02 6.49
CA THR A 652 -31.21 18.42 7.38
C THR A 652 -31.64 18.69 8.82
N ASP A 653 -32.93 18.97 9.07
CA ASP A 653 -33.43 19.53 10.33
C ASP A 653 -32.57 20.73 10.80
N PHE A 654 -32.41 21.76 9.93
CA PHE A 654 -31.55 22.92 10.19
C PHE A 654 -30.10 22.53 10.57
N GLY A 655 -29.60 21.42 10.04
CA GLY A 655 -28.27 20.87 10.31
C GLY A 655 -28.13 19.99 11.55
N ARG A 656 -29.25 19.62 12.19
CA ARG A 656 -29.29 18.79 13.41
C ARG A 656 -29.47 17.29 13.13
N ALA A 657 -30.00 16.93 11.97
CA ALA A 657 -30.19 15.53 11.61
C ALA A 657 -28.85 14.83 11.31
N TYR A 658 -28.66 13.65 11.90
CA TYR A 658 -27.56 12.75 11.54
C TYR A 658 -27.94 12.00 10.26
N MET A 659 -27.11 12.13 9.23
CA MET A 659 -27.36 11.56 7.90
C MET A 659 -26.41 10.38 7.66
N PRO A 660 -26.92 9.13 7.61
CA PRO A 660 -26.10 7.97 7.35
C PRO A 660 -25.72 7.86 5.87
N VAL A 661 -24.50 7.42 5.60
CA VAL A 661 -23.99 7.13 4.25
C VAL A 661 -23.22 5.82 4.27
N GLU A 662 -23.43 5.00 3.26
CA GLU A 662 -22.75 3.72 3.10
C GLU A 662 -21.97 3.72 1.78
N ALA A 663 -20.83 3.05 1.77
CA ALA A 663 -20.03 2.83 0.58
C ALA A 663 -19.76 1.35 0.40
N GLU A 664 -20.14 0.81 -0.75
CA GLU A 664 -19.72 -0.50 -1.22
C GLU A 664 -18.70 -0.34 -2.36
N VAL A 665 -17.62 -1.10 -2.30
CA VAL A 665 -16.56 -1.11 -3.31
C VAL A 665 -16.41 -2.53 -3.86
N ARG A 666 -16.31 -2.66 -5.18
CA ARG A 666 -16.11 -3.94 -5.86
C ARG A 666 -15.01 -3.83 -6.90
N VAL A 667 -14.07 -4.77 -6.91
CA VAL A 667 -13.03 -4.90 -7.94
C VAL A 667 -12.69 -6.38 -8.12
N LEU A 668 -12.66 -6.83 -9.39
CA LEU A 668 -12.56 -8.26 -9.72
C LEU A 668 -13.60 -9.09 -8.94
N SER A 669 -13.16 -10.17 -8.28
CA SER A 669 -13.98 -11.04 -7.42
C SER A 669 -14.07 -10.57 -5.97
N ARG A 670 -13.54 -9.39 -5.62
CA ARG A 670 -13.48 -8.87 -4.25
C ARG A 670 -14.46 -7.72 -4.04
N SER A 671 -15.01 -7.65 -2.84
CA SER A 671 -15.84 -6.53 -2.40
C SER A 671 -15.59 -6.17 -0.95
N GLY A 672 -15.96 -4.94 -0.58
CA GLY A 672 -15.97 -4.48 0.80
C GLY A 672 -17.00 -3.37 0.98
N ARG A 673 -17.42 -3.13 2.22
CA ARG A 673 -18.42 -2.12 2.55
C ARG A 673 -18.09 -1.47 3.89
N ASP A 674 -18.38 -0.18 3.99
CA ASP A 674 -18.38 0.58 5.24
C ASP A 674 -19.64 1.44 5.35
N GLU A 675 -19.96 1.84 6.57
CA GLU A 675 -21.07 2.73 6.89
C GLU A 675 -20.57 3.82 7.84
N THR A 676 -21.04 5.05 7.64
CA THR A 676 -20.78 6.18 8.53
C THR A 676 -21.95 7.17 8.48
N GLY A 677 -21.75 8.38 8.99
CA GLY A 677 -22.69 9.48 8.76
C GLY A 677 -22.04 10.85 8.97
N TYR A 678 -22.85 11.88 8.75
CA TYR A 678 -22.42 13.27 8.83
C TYR A 678 -23.58 14.20 9.20
N PHE A 679 -23.26 15.48 9.40
CA PHE A 679 -24.24 16.54 9.66
C PHE A 679 -24.10 17.64 8.61
N ALA A 680 -25.21 18.22 8.20
CA ALA A 680 -25.20 19.46 7.41
C ALA A 680 -24.78 20.66 8.29
N PRO A 681 -24.36 21.78 7.68
CA PRO A 681 -24.17 23.05 8.36
C PRO A 681 -25.44 23.46 9.11
N LEU A 682 -25.30 24.16 10.25
CA LEU A 682 -26.46 24.76 10.91
C LEU A 682 -26.96 25.93 10.05
N GLU A 683 -28.27 26.02 9.88
CA GLU A 683 -28.96 27.11 9.17
C GLU A 683 -29.17 28.35 10.05
#